data_AF-A0A3B9CT97-F1
#
_entry.id   AF-A0A3B9CT97-F1
#
_cell.length_a   1.000
_cell.length_b   1.000
_cell.length_c   1.000
_cell.angle_alpha   90.00
_cell.angle_beta   90.00
_cell.angle_gamma   90.00
#
_symmetry.space_group_name_H-M   'P 1'
#
loop_
_entity.id
_entity.type
_entity.pdbx_description
1 polymer ?
#
loop_
_entity_poly.entity_id
_entity_poly.type
_entity_poly.pdbx_seq_one_letter_code
_entity_poly.pdbx_strand_id
1 'polypeptide(L)'
;QHAQFDEESQVSFGVNFYDDGRVLSIVTESNDHGTHVAGIVAGNDEEHPQWNGVAPGAQIVSVKIGDTYLDGMESGVALMRAADAVLRNECSLINMSYGEPTKRPNGGILIRQLDQLVRQHNVIFIGSAGNAGPALSTVGAPGGTTSSLIGVGAYVSPQMARAQYAMTESKELPYTWTSHGPTFDGDLGVDLFAPGGAWATVPRWTLNRSKQKNGTSMASPNCCGNFALLLSAIKANGHSFTPIAVRRAFENTARSVKPLTTWAQGKGLIQTPQAWAAFVRDREKPSQNVILEATDGAGRRGVYLREDHQTSSDAVPTVTRFRVRPSFNDAVTNAEKTGWRIRLKLHASKSWIRCGEEITINSSGTSLNVTVDTRDLEPGAHFGEVTGLAFDDPERGPLFRIPVTVTKSIEHYDTSRLELSFRSYEAPAEEMLPEETGDEDPVYADGETNEEQEAAASLIEPFIPERMISGETPEELSLDIIGGLTIKPSFVDGRLVDEVEVPPGTILRRFLRVPDGASWVRVRLGAQSSDDGDTRRFVVHGVQVIPGLTNRDAEQRSYVTLKNGQTRDVSFPVHAGRTLELALASYWSNSAECSLDYEVEFFGIESSVELLSLTPDRAVVPVTLHSAGFDVRVSPEIKLTAVRSQHVPVSSTIRQCPSDRTGADGRLHELTISWSLDVQRSGSIVPHFAATDDLLYGSDLGGAVWSLYEADGRRTATDDIWCDPMSVSAGSYTLKLTVFNTDRSRLERIQSRPLVLERRLSSSVTVPVYSSPTAAGEGGTRLSSASILAGERKTVWVGQPSGYPSDVKPGEILVGTVTWGECLSDGESLRRPAGFPVSVVVPGTPAPSRTSGPASFQSFDESKSVKGRREYERRVSVAAREARLQLIAEFQVDTQREQFEKQIELLLRKNENDLTVLALRLHRLDHVQWRKQHLPDVVEAADAVLSELDQDEIALTLARRSKSDDPSFAAGRRRAVQLRALLIDTLYRKARAIGYQELPEVLERHPINDQSAFDEQFEAAYQAFCEWVDPTEKDYFLLYLRHEGRRGNAGAALKVLNRHASDRNYWHLEKRRKLYHQLGWTDLESNAWHWRTVRFPGGKP
;
A
#
# COMPACT_ATOMS: atom_id res chain seq x y z
N GLN A 1 30.84 -12.58 -7.87
CA GLN A 1 31.42 -11.71 -8.90
C GLN A 1 30.35 -10.70 -9.30
N HIS A 2 30.71 -9.42 -9.49
CA HIS A 2 29.78 -8.38 -9.93
C HIS A 2 30.26 -7.81 -11.27
N ALA A 3 29.33 -7.23 -12.04
CA ALA A 3 29.62 -6.49 -13.25
C ALA A 3 28.81 -5.18 -13.24
N GLN A 4 29.09 -4.29 -14.19
CA GLN A 4 28.33 -3.05 -14.40
C GLN A 4 27.65 -3.12 -15.75
N PHE A 5 26.43 -2.57 -15.86
CA PHE A 5 25.72 -2.53 -17.14
C PHE A 5 26.47 -1.65 -18.16
N ASP A 6 26.91 -0.47 -17.72
CA ASP A 6 27.69 0.48 -18.51
C ASP A 6 28.32 1.54 -17.59
N GLU A 7 29.25 2.32 -18.14
CA GLU A 7 29.97 3.37 -17.39
C GLU A 7 29.09 4.59 -17.08
N GLU A 8 28.02 4.85 -17.83
CA GLU A 8 27.17 6.02 -17.67
C GLU A 8 26.16 5.83 -16.53
N SER A 9 25.51 4.65 -16.48
CA SER A 9 24.52 4.30 -15.48
C SER A 9 25.14 3.99 -14.11
N GLN A 10 26.38 3.51 -14.07
CA GLN A 10 27.07 3.07 -12.85
C GLN A 10 26.27 2.00 -12.06
N VAL A 11 25.34 1.30 -12.71
CA VAL A 11 24.50 0.27 -12.08
C VAL A 11 25.27 -1.05 -12.06
N SER A 12 25.52 -1.54 -10.86
CA SER A 12 26.17 -2.84 -10.64
C SER A 12 25.13 -3.95 -10.58
N PHE A 13 25.50 -5.13 -11.01
CA PHE A 13 24.65 -6.31 -10.90
C PHE A 13 25.46 -7.56 -10.53
N GLY A 14 24.79 -8.46 -9.82
CA GLY A 14 25.19 -9.85 -9.63
C GLY A 14 24.30 -10.79 -10.43
N VAL A 15 24.76 -12.03 -10.62
CA VAL A 15 23.98 -13.07 -11.29
C VAL A 15 23.98 -14.36 -10.46
N ASN A 16 22.82 -15.00 -10.38
CA ASN A 16 22.65 -16.34 -9.84
C ASN A 16 21.92 -17.21 -10.88
N PHE A 17 22.21 -18.51 -10.86
CA PHE A 17 21.55 -19.50 -11.72
C PHE A 17 20.83 -20.52 -10.84
N TYR A 18 19.57 -20.79 -11.16
CA TYR A 18 18.70 -21.72 -10.43
C TYR A 18 18.05 -22.71 -11.41
N ASP A 19 17.47 -23.79 -10.88
CA ASP A 19 16.77 -24.82 -11.65
C ASP A 19 17.63 -25.36 -12.81
N ASP A 20 18.83 -25.84 -12.48
CA ASP A 20 19.82 -26.36 -13.43
C ASP A 20 20.13 -25.40 -14.60
N GLY A 21 20.13 -24.10 -14.31
CA GLY A 21 20.42 -23.05 -15.29
C GLY A 21 19.22 -22.59 -16.12
N ARG A 22 18.01 -23.10 -15.86
CA ARG A 22 16.78 -22.63 -16.51
C ARG A 22 16.33 -21.25 -16.04
N VAL A 23 16.75 -20.85 -14.84
CA VAL A 23 16.40 -19.55 -14.26
C VAL A 23 17.67 -18.73 -14.04
N LEU A 24 17.76 -17.60 -14.76
CA LEU A 24 18.73 -16.54 -14.48
C LEU A 24 18.11 -15.53 -13.51
N SER A 25 18.77 -15.28 -12.39
CA SER A 25 18.43 -14.21 -11.45
C SER A 25 19.48 -13.12 -11.55
N ILE A 26 19.06 -11.96 -12.08
CA ILE A 26 19.87 -10.75 -12.12
C ILE A 26 19.55 -9.97 -10.84
N VAL A 27 20.59 -9.67 -10.05
CA VAL A 27 20.46 -8.99 -8.77
C VAL A 27 21.03 -7.59 -8.90
N THR A 28 20.17 -6.59 -8.79
CA THR A 28 20.51 -5.16 -8.73
C THR A 28 19.91 -4.55 -7.47
N GLU A 29 20.50 -3.46 -6.97
CA GLU A 29 19.91 -2.74 -5.84
C GLU A 29 18.53 -2.16 -6.24
N SER A 30 17.55 -2.22 -5.35
CA SER A 30 16.24 -1.55 -5.53
C SER A 30 16.32 -0.06 -5.20
N ASN A 31 17.16 0.32 -4.24
CA ASN A 31 17.43 1.69 -3.81
C ASN A 31 18.80 1.75 -3.10
N ASP A 32 19.18 2.92 -2.60
CA ASP A 32 20.46 3.15 -1.93
C ASP A 32 20.49 2.78 -0.43
N HIS A 33 19.39 2.27 0.13
CA HIS A 33 19.25 1.95 1.55
C HIS A 33 20.05 0.73 1.97
N GLY A 34 19.93 -0.40 1.25
CA GLY A 34 20.61 -1.64 1.61
C GLY A 34 22.13 -1.52 1.65
N THR A 35 22.71 -0.76 0.73
CA THR A 35 24.17 -0.48 0.71
C THR A 35 24.60 0.41 1.86
N HIS A 36 23.80 1.42 2.21
CA HIS A 36 24.04 2.27 3.38
C HIS A 36 24.02 1.47 4.68
N VAL A 37 23.02 0.60 4.83
CA VAL A 37 22.90 -0.34 5.97
C VAL A 37 24.12 -1.27 6.06
N ALA A 38 24.52 -1.90 4.95
CA ALA A 38 25.70 -2.76 4.93
C ALA A 38 27.00 -2.00 5.26
N GLY A 39 27.12 -0.76 4.79
CA GLY A 39 28.24 0.14 5.09
C GLY A 39 28.37 0.44 6.59
N ILE A 40 27.26 0.66 7.31
CA ILE A 40 27.28 0.86 8.76
C ILE A 40 27.79 -0.38 9.50
N VAL A 41 27.43 -1.58 9.04
CA VAL A 41 27.90 -2.83 9.66
C VAL A 41 29.39 -3.02 9.39
N ALA A 42 29.81 -3.04 8.12
CA ALA A 42 31.10 -3.58 7.71
C ALA A 42 31.77 -2.83 6.54
N GLY A 43 31.44 -1.55 6.31
CA GLY A 43 32.21 -0.73 5.39
C GLY A 43 33.70 -0.75 5.76
N ASN A 44 34.58 -0.95 4.78
CA ASN A 44 36.01 -1.02 5.00
C ASN A 44 36.75 -0.20 3.94
N ASP A 45 37.34 0.91 4.37
CA ASP A 45 38.22 1.78 3.62
C ASP A 45 39.56 1.84 4.36
N GLU A 46 40.54 1.07 3.90
CA GLU A 46 41.86 0.97 4.54
C GLU A 46 42.63 2.29 4.51
N GLU A 47 42.40 3.12 3.49
CA GLU A 47 43.03 4.44 3.35
C GLU A 47 42.37 5.47 4.27
N HIS A 48 41.08 5.30 4.56
CA HIS A 48 40.28 6.22 5.36
C HIS A 48 39.48 5.50 6.46
N PRO A 49 40.14 4.90 7.47
CA PRO A 49 39.50 4.07 8.48
C PRO A 49 38.45 4.78 9.33
N GLN A 50 38.44 6.12 9.35
CA GLN A 50 37.39 6.92 9.98
C GLN A 50 36.01 6.76 9.32
N TRP A 51 35.94 6.22 8.09
CA TRP A 51 34.70 5.91 7.37
C TRP A 51 34.28 4.45 7.47
N ASN A 52 35.01 3.65 8.25
CA ASN A 52 34.68 2.24 8.43
C ASN A 52 33.34 2.07 9.15
N GLY A 53 32.67 0.98 8.82
CA GLY A 53 31.56 0.46 9.61
C GLY A 53 32.03 0.00 10.99
N VAL A 54 31.08 -0.42 11.82
CA VAL A 54 31.36 -0.85 13.20
C VAL A 54 32.25 -2.09 13.25
N ALA A 55 32.12 -3.01 12.30
CA ALA A 55 32.87 -4.27 12.20
C ALA A 55 33.44 -4.47 10.78
N PRO A 56 34.49 -3.73 10.38
CA PRO A 56 35.02 -3.75 9.01
C PRO A 56 35.60 -5.10 8.57
N GLY A 57 35.94 -5.98 9.52
CA GLY A 57 36.39 -7.35 9.23
C GLY A 57 35.25 -8.37 8.99
N ALA A 58 33.99 -7.96 9.09
CA ALA A 58 32.85 -8.84 8.85
C ALA A 58 32.56 -8.99 7.34
N GLN A 59 32.19 -10.19 6.91
CA GLN A 59 31.74 -10.44 5.54
C GLN A 59 30.24 -10.19 5.40
N ILE A 60 29.81 -9.60 4.28
CA ILE A 60 28.41 -9.30 4.01
C ILE A 60 27.85 -10.23 2.95
N VAL A 61 26.70 -10.84 3.24
CA VAL A 61 25.84 -11.53 2.28
C VAL A 61 24.60 -10.67 2.06
N SER A 62 24.51 -10.04 0.88
CA SER A 62 23.34 -9.23 0.52
C SER A 62 22.18 -10.13 0.07
N VAL A 63 21.06 -10.06 0.79
CA VAL A 63 19.83 -10.79 0.47
C VAL A 63 18.72 -9.79 0.19
N LYS A 64 18.47 -9.55 -1.10
CA LYS A 64 17.43 -8.61 -1.54
C LYS A 64 16.05 -9.22 -1.28
N ILE A 65 15.33 -8.65 -0.30
CA ILE A 65 13.95 -9.03 0.02
C ILE A 65 12.91 -8.10 -0.61
N GLY A 66 13.31 -6.89 -1.00
CA GLY A 66 12.45 -5.93 -1.66
C GLY A 66 12.21 -6.30 -3.12
N ASP A 67 10.95 -6.39 -3.53
CA ASP A 67 10.57 -6.65 -4.91
C ASP A 67 10.48 -5.33 -5.69
N THR A 68 11.24 -5.21 -6.78
CA THR A 68 11.25 -4.01 -7.63
C THR A 68 9.90 -3.78 -8.34
N TYR A 69 9.05 -4.81 -8.47
CA TYR A 69 7.68 -4.63 -8.94
C TYR A 69 6.74 -4.04 -7.89
N LEU A 70 7.14 -4.07 -6.61
CA LEU A 70 6.40 -3.56 -5.45
C LEU A 70 7.08 -2.31 -4.86
N ASP A 71 7.75 -1.51 -5.71
CA ASP A 71 8.51 -0.33 -5.31
C ASP A 71 9.57 -0.58 -4.19
N GLY A 72 10.12 -1.80 -4.14
CA GLY A 72 11.13 -2.19 -3.16
C GLY A 72 10.56 -2.66 -1.81
N MET A 73 9.24 -2.85 -1.70
CA MET A 73 8.58 -3.46 -0.55
C MET A 73 8.97 -4.93 -0.39
N GLU A 74 9.10 -5.41 0.85
CA GLU A 74 9.35 -6.83 1.10
C GLU A 74 8.13 -7.69 0.77
N SER A 75 8.37 -8.93 0.34
CA SER A 75 7.32 -9.93 0.18
C SER A 75 7.54 -11.12 1.10
N GLY A 76 6.45 -11.76 1.51
CA GLY A 76 6.54 -12.96 2.36
C GLY A 76 7.37 -14.07 1.72
N VAL A 77 7.26 -14.26 0.40
CA VAL A 77 8.07 -15.25 -0.34
C VAL A 77 9.55 -14.90 -0.34
N ALA A 78 9.90 -13.62 -0.46
CA ALA A 78 11.28 -13.18 -0.40
C ALA A 78 11.88 -13.40 1.00
N LEU A 79 11.11 -13.16 2.06
CA LEU A 79 11.51 -13.45 3.44
C LEU A 79 11.72 -14.95 3.70
N MET A 80 10.83 -15.81 3.20
CA MET A 80 11.00 -17.26 3.30
C MET A 80 12.28 -17.73 2.60
N ARG A 81 12.51 -17.27 1.36
CA ARG A 81 13.72 -17.57 0.59
C ARG A 81 14.97 -16.97 1.23
N ALA A 82 14.86 -15.83 1.89
CA ALA A 82 15.97 -15.21 2.62
C ALA A 82 16.42 -16.10 3.78
N ALA A 83 15.50 -16.74 4.50
CA ALA A 83 15.84 -17.67 5.56
C ALA A 83 16.68 -18.85 5.04
N ASP A 84 16.30 -19.39 3.89
CA ASP A 84 17.04 -20.44 3.19
C ASP A 84 18.42 -19.96 2.68
N ALA A 85 18.50 -18.73 2.15
CA ALA A 85 19.77 -18.12 1.75
C ALA A 85 20.74 -17.92 2.92
N VAL A 86 20.25 -17.52 4.11
CA VAL A 86 21.04 -17.40 5.34
C VAL A 86 21.66 -18.74 5.71
N LEU A 87 20.89 -19.83 5.66
CA LEU A 87 21.38 -21.17 5.98
C LEU A 87 22.43 -21.66 4.98
N ARG A 88 22.19 -21.49 3.67
CA ARG A 88 23.13 -21.92 2.62
C ARG A 88 24.47 -21.19 2.67
N ASN A 89 24.48 -19.95 3.15
CA ASN A 89 25.70 -19.13 3.27
C ASN A 89 26.29 -19.16 4.68
N GLU A 90 25.79 -20.00 5.58
CA GLU A 90 26.29 -20.17 6.96
C GLU A 90 26.37 -18.85 7.75
N CYS A 91 25.42 -17.95 7.49
CA CYS A 91 25.39 -16.63 8.13
C CYS A 91 25.18 -16.75 9.65
N SER A 92 26.05 -16.13 10.45
CA SER A 92 25.91 -16.10 11.92
C SER A 92 24.98 -14.98 12.43
N LEU A 93 24.82 -13.91 11.64
CA LEU A 93 24.09 -12.69 11.98
C LEU A 93 23.17 -12.29 10.83
N ILE A 94 22.01 -11.74 11.18
CA ILE A 94 21.11 -11.07 10.25
C ILE A 94 20.86 -9.65 10.78
N ASN A 95 20.97 -8.67 9.88
CA ASN A 95 20.38 -7.36 10.08
C ASN A 95 19.19 -7.17 9.14
N MET A 96 18.02 -6.83 9.66
CA MET A 96 16.84 -6.48 8.87
C MET A 96 16.32 -5.09 9.25
N SER A 97 16.66 -4.11 8.42
CA SER A 97 16.18 -2.73 8.55
C SER A 97 14.89 -2.49 7.75
N TYR A 98 13.93 -3.40 7.87
CA TYR A 98 12.65 -3.49 7.15
C TYR A 98 11.55 -3.94 8.11
N GLY A 99 10.30 -3.58 7.85
CA GLY A 99 9.19 -4.06 8.66
C GLY A 99 7.88 -3.29 8.48
N GLU A 100 6.78 -3.94 8.87
CA GLU A 100 5.42 -3.44 8.76
C GLU A 100 4.62 -3.71 10.06
N PRO A 101 3.50 -3.02 10.30
CA PRO A 101 2.59 -3.33 11.40
C PRO A 101 2.10 -4.79 11.39
N THR A 102 1.75 -5.32 12.57
CA THR A 102 1.15 -6.66 12.69
C THR A 102 -0.04 -6.69 13.64
N LYS A 103 -1.08 -7.44 13.27
CA LYS A 103 -2.26 -7.72 14.11
C LYS A 103 -1.97 -8.84 15.12
N ARG A 104 -0.93 -9.64 14.89
CA ARG A 104 -0.58 -10.84 15.68
C ARG A 104 0.92 -10.86 15.95
N PRO A 105 1.41 -10.12 16.97
CA PRO A 105 2.77 -10.24 17.44
C PRO A 105 3.14 -11.70 17.73
N ASN A 106 4.40 -12.06 17.46
CA ASN A 106 4.96 -13.38 17.74
C ASN A 106 4.20 -14.57 17.10
N GLY A 107 3.45 -14.32 16.02
CA GLY A 107 2.62 -15.32 15.35
C GLY A 107 2.74 -15.23 13.83
N GLY A 108 2.27 -16.29 13.15
CA GLY A 108 2.34 -16.41 11.69
C GLY A 108 3.47 -17.33 11.19
N ILE A 109 3.39 -17.76 9.93
CA ILE A 109 4.34 -18.72 9.36
C ILE A 109 5.73 -18.11 9.13
N LEU A 110 5.80 -16.84 8.74
CA LEU A 110 7.06 -16.13 8.57
C LEU A 110 7.81 -16.04 9.90
N ILE A 111 7.12 -15.64 10.96
CA ILE A 111 7.69 -15.54 12.31
C ILE A 111 8.20 -16.91 12.78
N ARG A 112 7.48 -18.01 12.51
CA ARG A 112 7.95 -19.36 12.83
C ARG A 112 9.25 -19.73 12.10
N GLN A 113 9.40 -19.35 10.82
CA GLN A 113 10.65 -19.60 10.10
C GLN A 113 11.82 -18.77 10.64
N LEU A 114 11.59 -17.50 10.99
CA LEU A 114 12.62 -16.66 11.59
C LEU A 114 13.03 -17.17 12.98
N ASP A 115 12.06 -17.60 13.78
CA ASP A 115 12.30 -18.24 15.08
C ASP A 115 13.15 -19.51 14.94
N GLN A 116 12.90 -20.31 13.90
CA GLN A 116 13.67 -21.50 13.59
C GLN A 116 15.15 -21.18 13.33
N LEU A 117 15.47 -20.13 12.58
CA LEU A 117 16.85 -19.70 12.34
C LEU A 117 17.58 -19.40 13.66
N VAL A 118 16.89 -18.72 14.58
CA VAL A 118 17.48 -18.34 15.86
C VAL A 118 17.67 -19.54 16.77
N ARG A 119 16.61 -20.35 16.96
CA ARG A 119 16.62 -21.42 17.96
C ARG A 119 17.34 -22.69 17.52
N GLN A 120 17.22 -23.06 16.25
CA GLN A 120 17.73 -24.33 15.73
C GLN A 120 19.07 -24.16 15.02
N HIS A 121 19.31 -23.01 14.40
CA HIS A 121 20.51 -22.76 13.59
C HIS A 121 21.49 -21.77 14.21
N ASN A 122 21.26 -21.33 15.45
CA ASN A 122 22.13 -20.41 16.21
C ASN A 122 22.44 -19.09 15.49
N VAL A 123 21.51 -18.59 14.67
CA VAL A 123 21.63 -17.30 13.99
C VAL A 123 21.12 -16.19 14.92
N ILE A 124 21.84 -15.07 15.05
CA ILE A 124 21.33 -13.91 15.79
C ILE A 124 20.63 -12.99 14.81
N PHE A 125 19.37 -12.64 15.09
CA PHE A 125 18.57 -11.79 14.23
C PHE A 125 18.33 -10.44 14.90
N ILE A 126 18.79 -9.37 14.23
CA ILE A 126 18.66 -7.99 14.70
C ILE A 126 17.79 -7.22 13.70
N GLY A 127 16.77 -6.54 14.20
CA GLY A 127 15.85 -5.78 13.37
C GLY A 127 15.54 -4.40 13.96
N SER A 128 15.20 -3.47 13.08
CA SER A 128 14.71 -2.15 13.49
C SER A 128 13.38 -2.28 14.25
N ALA A 129 13.22 -1.51 15.33
CA ALA A 129 11.94 -1.47 16.08
C ALA A 129 10.80 -0.78 15.30
N GLY A 130 11.13 0.08 14.33
CA GLY A 130 10.18 0.82 13.50
C GLY A 130 10.31 2.33 13.63
N ASN A 131 9.66 3.05 12.71
CA ASN A 131 9.66 4.52 12.63
C ASN A 131 8.24 5.10 12.77
N ALA A 132 7.39 4.42 13.53
CA ALA A 132 5.98 4.77 13.70
C ALA A 132 5.68 5.50 15.01
N GLY A 133 6.68 5.93 15.80
CA GLY A 133 6.45 6.75 16.99
C GLY A 133 5.94 8.17 16.69
N PRO A 134 5.68 8.98 17.74
CA PRO A 134 6.11 8.81 19.13
C PRO A 134 5.12 8.07 20.07
N ALA A 135 3.87 7.81 19.65
CA ALA A 135 2.90 7.12 20.52
C ALA A 135 3.35 5.69 20.92
N LEU A 136 2.83 5.16 22.03
CA LEU A 136 3.05 3.78 22.44
C LEU A 136 2.34 2.82 21.47
N SER A 137 2.69 1.53 21.53
CA SER A 137 2.11 0.50 20.63
C SER A 137 2.41 0.71 19.15
N THR A 138 3.58 1.27 18.85
CA THR A 138 4.00 1.61 17.47
C THR A 138 5.13 0.70 16.95
N VAL A 139 5.57 -0.28 17.72
CA VAL A 139 6.62 -1.24 17.32
C VAL A 139 6.14 -2.14 16.18
N GLY A 140 6.98 -2.26 15.15
CA GLY A 140 6.68 -3.02 13.93
C GLY A 140 7.20 -4.47 13.94
N ALA A 141 6.64 -5.29 13.05
CA ALA A 141 7.11 -6.64 12.76
C ALA A 141 8.17 -6.64 11.63
N PRO A 142 9.10 -7.61 11.63
CA PRO A 142 9.23 -8.68 12.61
C PRO A 142 10.10 -8.25 13.82
N GLY A 143 10.89 -7.19 13.66
CA GLY A 143 12.00 -6.80 14.53
C GLY A 143 11.64 -6.64 16.00
N GLY A 144 10.57 -5.89 16.30
CA GLY A 144 10.18 -5.65 17.69
C GLY A 144 8.90 -6.36 18.13
N THR A 145 8.37 -7.29 17.34
CA THR A 145 7.17 -8.06 17.73
C THR A 145 7.42 -9.55 17.88
N THR A 146 8.67 -10.00 17.84
CA THR A 146 9.04 -11.42 17.90
C THR A 146 10.07 -11.67 19.01
N SER A 147 9.82 -12.62 19.91
CA SER A 147 10.70 -12.88 21.07
C SER A 147 12.13 -13.28 20.71
N SER A 148 12.31 -13.95 19.57
CA SER A 148 13.61 -14.44 19.13
C SER A 148 14.46 -13.37 18.43
N LEU A 149 13.83 -12.27 18.02
CA LEU A 149 14.49 -11.17 17.34
C LEU A 149 14.86 -10.08 18.36
N ILE A 150 15.85 -9.28 18.01
CA ILE A 150 16.30 -8.14 18.81
C ILE A 150 15.83 -6.87 18.12
N GLY A 151 14.85 -6.19 18.72
CA GLY A 151 14.32 -4.92 18.24
C GLY A 151 15.18 -3.74 18.69
N VAL A 152 15.58 -2.87 17.75
CA VAL A 152 16.51 -1.76 18.02
C VAL A 152 15.86 -0.39 17.80
N GLY A 153 15.84 0.42 18.87
CA GLY A 153 15.42 1.82 18.84
C GLY A 153 16.53 2.78 18.41
N ALA A 154 16.17 3.99 17.94
CA ALA A 154 17.09 4.95 17.33
C ALA A 154 17.51 6.09 18.27
N TYR A 155 18.78 6.11 18.63
CA TYR A 155 19.42 7.10 19.50
C TYR A 155 20.13 8.19 18.70
N VAL A 156 20.04 9.45 19.15
CA VAL A 156 20.90 10.54 18.68
C VAL A 156 21.70 11.10 19.86
N SER A 157 23.02 11.12 19.72
CA SER A 157 23.91 11.77 20.69
C SER A 157 24.09 13.25 20.38
N PRO A 158 24.47 14.08 21.36
CA PRO A 158 24.85 15.47 21.11
C PRO A 158 25.95 15.61 20.06
N GLN A 159 26.93 14.70 20.04
CA GLN A 159 28.02 14.71 19.06
C GLN A 159 27.50 14.42 17.65
N MET A 160 26.57 13.47 17.51
CA MET A 160 25.93 13.17 16.23
C MET A 160 25.10 14.36 15.74
N ALA A 161 24.32 14.98 16.62
CA ALA A 161 23.52 16.17 16.31
C ALA A 161 24.38 17.32 15.76
N ARG A 162 25.51 17.64 16.44
CA ARG A 162 26.43 18.68 15.99
C ARG A 162 27.12 18.31 14.67
N ALA A 163 27.74 17.13 14.61
CA ALA A 163 28.59 16.76 13.49
C ALA A 163 27.81 16.42 12.22
N GLN A 164 26.64 15.81 12.34
CA GLN A 164 25.85 15.36 11.19
C GLN A 164 24.75 16.36 10.79
N TYR A 165 24.28 17.22 11.69
CA TYR A 165 23.14 18.10 11.42
C TYR A 165 23.40 19.57 11.70
N ALA A 166 24.65 19.94 12.03
CA ALA A 166 25.05 21.31 12.34
C ALA A 166 24.21 21.96 13.46
N MET A 167 23.64 21.16 14.36
CA MET A 167 22.91 21.68 15.52
C MET A 167 23.90 22.33 16.50
N THR A 168 23.59 23.52 17.00
CA THR A 168 24.42 24.24 17.99
C THR A 168 24.28 23.64 19.39
N GLU A 169 23.06 23.24 19.75
CA GLU A 169 22.73 22.62 21.03
C GLU A 169 21.95 21.32 20.84
N SER A 170 22.24 20.31 21.66
CA SER A 170 21.53 19.03 21.64
C SER A 170 21.82 18.22 22.90
N LYS A 171 20.88 17.35 23.28
CA LYS A 171 20.94 16.43 24.42
C LYS A 171 20.89 14.97 23.91
N GLU A 172 21.13 14.01 24.79
CA GLU A 172 20.89 12.60 24.48
C GLU A 172 19.38 12.37 24.27
N LEU A 173 18.95 12.09 23.04
CA LEU A 173 17.53 12.01 22.68
C LEU A 173 17.23 10.77 21.83
N PRO A 174 15.98 10.29 21.81
CA PRO A 174 15.48 9.46 20.73
C PRO A 174 15.16 10.33 19.52
N TYR A 175 15.27 9.76 18.31
CA TYR A 175 14.59 10.38 17.16
C TYR A 175 13.08 10.33 17.40
N THR A 176 12.37 11.45 17.20
CA THR A 176 10.94 11.59 17.54
C THR A 176 10.02 10.52 16.94
N TRP A 177 10.40 9.93 15.81
CA TRP A 177 9.62 8.89 15.14
C TRP A 177 10.07 7.46 15.46
N THR A 178 11.12 7.23 16.26
CA THR A 178 11.47 5.86 16.70
C THR A 178 10.22 5.23 17.31
N SER A 179 9.90 3.99 16.96
CA SER A 179 8.73 3.32 17.54
C SER A 179 8.92 3.06 19.04
N HIS A 180 7.83 3.15 19.80
CA HIS A 180 7.80 2.89 21.24
C HIS A 180 6.94 1.66 21.55
N GLY A 181 7.44 0.85 22.48
CA GLY A 181 6.66 -0.20 23.12
C GLY A 181 5.48 0.33 23.94
N PRO A 182 4.72 -0.55 24.63
CA PRO A 182 4.76 -2.00 24.47
C PRO A 182 4.12 -2.44 23.15
N THR A 183 4.30 -3.70 22.74
CA THR A 183 3.50 -4.35 21.70
C THR A 183 2.11 -4.70 22.24
N PHE A 184 1.17 -5.05 21.35
CA PHE A 184 -0.21 -5.38 21.76
C PHE A 184 -0.34 -6.58 22.70
N ASP A 185 0.65 -7.48 22.72
CA ASP A 185 0.72 -8.61 23.64
C ASP A 185 1.55 -8.33 24.90
N GLY A 186 1.83 -7.06 25.16
CA GLY A 186 2.43 -6.53 26.39
C GLY A 186 3.95 -6.60 26.46
N ASP A 187 4.63 -7.14 25.44
CA ASP A 187 6.09 -7.08 25.37
C ASP A 187 6.60 -5.65 25.19
N LEU A 188 7.85 -5.37 25.53
CA LEU A 188 8.42 -4.04 25.30
C LEU A 188 8.67 -3.79 23.81
N GLY A 189 9.09 -4.83 23.07
CA GLY A 189 9.37 -4.81 21.63
C GLY A 189 10.62 -4.04 21.20
N VAL A 190 11.02 -3.01 21.96
CA VAL A 190 12.37 -2.44 21.88
C VAL A 190 13.25 -3.14 22.91
N ASP A 191 14.27 -3.86 22.45
CA ASP A 191 15.19 -4.61 23.31
C ASP A 191 16.44 -3.77 23.64
N LEU A 192 17.01 -3.10 22.64
CA LEU A 192 18.24 -2.32 22.75
C LEU A 192 18.12 -0.97 22.04
N PHE A 193 18.99 -0.04 22.43
CA PHE A 193 19.14 1.28 21.83
C PHE A 193 20.51 1.41 21.17
N ALA A 194 20.56 1.98 19.96
CA ALA A 194 21.81 2.18 19.24
C ALA A 194 21.79 3.48 18.42
N PRO A 195 22.96 4.08 18.10
CA PRO A 195 23.07 5.25 17.25
C PRO A 195 22.28 5.11 15.93
N GLY A 196 21.30 5.99 15.75
CA GLY A 196 20.35 5.95 14.64
C GLY A 196 20.67 6.91 13.49
N GLY A 197 21.79 7.62 13.51
CA GLY A 197 22.23 8.53 12.45
C GLY A 197 23.63 8.18 11.96
N ALA A 198 23.83 8.09 10.64
CA ALA A 198 25.11 7.73 10.07
C ALA A 198 25.37 8.35 8.68
N TRP A 199 26.63 8.72 8.45
CA TRP A 199 27.20 8.84 7.12
C TRP A 199 27.80 7.49 6.71
N ALA A 200 27.29 6.90 5.64
CA ALA A 200 27.77 5.60 5.15
C ALA A 200 27.70 5.52 3.62
N THR A 201 28.40 4.55 3.05
CA THR A 201 28.50 4.37 1.60
C THR A 201 27.16 4.08 0.94
N VAL A 202 27.00 4.49 -0.32
CA VAL A 202 25.80 4.27 -1.13
C VAL A 202 26.20 3.74 -2.52
N PRO A 203 25.28 3.15 -3.29
CA PRO A 203 25.60 2.65 -4.63
C PRO A 203 26.10 3.75 -5.56
N ARG A 204 26.99 3.39 -6.49
CA ARG A 204 27.63 4.34 -7.42
C ARG A 204 26.66 5.03 -8.37
N TRP A 205 25.55 4.37 -8.76
CA TRP A 205 24.50 4.98 -9.58
C TRP A 205 23.82 6.18 -8.91
N THR A 206 23.98 6.36 -7.60
CA THR A 206 23.52 7.58 -6.91
C THR A 206 24.40 8.80 -7.18
N LEU A 207 25.55 8.63 -7.88
CA LEU A 207 26.57 9.64 -8.11
C LEU A 207 27.14 10.26 -6.82
N ASN A 208 27.04 9.53 -5.70
CA ASN A 208 27.57 9.90 -4.40
C ASN A 208 28.40 8.75 -3.83
N ARG A 209 29.47 9.06 -3.08
CA ARG A 209 30.26 8.03 -2.37
C ARG A 209 29.60 7.58 -1.08
N SER A 210 28.96 8.51 -0.39
CA SER A 210 28.28 8.31 0.88
C SER A 210 27.11 9.27 1.02
N LYS A 211 26.17 8.95 1.91
CA LYS A 211 25.06 9.83 2.29
C LYS A 211 24.84 9.79 3.79
N GLN A 212 24.31 10.89 4.33
CA GLN A 212 23.74 10.93 5.66
C GLN A 212 22.32 10.35 5.66
N LYS A 213 22.03 9.40 6.55
CA LYS A 213 20.67 8.90 6.80
C LYS A 213 20.43 8.71 8.29
N ASN A 214 19.15 8.61 8.67
CA ASN A 214 18.74 8.38 10.04
C ASN A 214 17.47 7.54 10.19
N GLY A 215 17.29 7.00 11.39
CA GLY A 215 16.15 6.19 11.80
C GLY A 215 16.58 4.85 12.41
N THR A 216 15.61 4.05 12.81
CA THR A 216 15.87 2.69 13.35
C THR A 216 16.56 1.79 12.33
N SER A 217 16.42 2.09 11.04
CA SER A 217 17.14 1.44 9.94
C SER A 217 18.66 1.61 10.00
N MET A 218 19.17 2.66 10.66
CA MET A 218 20.61 2.90 10.89
C MET A 218 21.04 2.42 12.27
N ALA A 219 20.13 2.43 13.25
CA ALA A 219 20.38 1.87 14.58
C ALA A 219 20.55 0.35 14.56
N SER A 220 19.70 -0.36 13.82
CA SER A 220 19.78 -1.81 13.65
C SER A 220 21.15 -2.29 13.14
N PRO A 221 21.73 -1.75 12.04
CA PRO A 221 23.05 -2.17 11.57
C PRO A 221 24.18 -1.72 12.49
N ASN A 222 24.05 -0.58 13.18
CA ASN A 222 25.03 -0.21 14.20
C ASN A 222 25.07 -1.25 15.34
N CYS A 223 23.89 -1.65 15.83
CA CYS A 223 23.75 -2.75 16.79
C CYS A 223 24.33 -4.06 16.22
N CYS A 224 24.00 -4.42 14.97
CA CYS A 224 24.50 -5.64 14.32
C CYS A 224 26.03 -5.68 14.22
N GLY A 225 26.67 -4.56 13.88
CA GLY A 225 28.14 -4.49 13.89
C GLY A 225 28.75 -4.71 15.28
N ASN A 226 28.12 -4.20 16.34
CA ASN A 226 28.57 -4.48 17.71
C ASN A 226 28.42 -5.97 18.10
N PHE A 227 27.35 -6.63 17.65
CA PHE A 227 27.20 -8.08 17.78
C PHE A 227 28.28 -8.83 16.98
N ALA A 228 28.64 -8.36 15.78
CA ALA A 228 29.71 -8.94 14.97
C ALA A 228 31.08 -8.85 15.67
N LEU A 229 31.39 -7.71 16.32
CA LEU A 229 32.60 -7.56 17.12
C LEU A 229 32.63 -8.55 18.30
N LEU A 230 31.51 -8.69 19.02
CA LEU A 230 31.44 -9.63 20.14
C LEU A 230 31.60 -11.09 19.67
N LEU A 231 30.94 -11.48 18.57
CA LEU A 231 31.11 -12.81 17.97
C LEU A 231 32.55 -13.05 17.50
N SER A 232 33.21 -12.04 16.94
CA SER A 232 34.62 -12.12 16.55
C SER A 232 35.50 -12.42 17.78
N ALA A 233 35.32 -11.70 18.88
CA ALA A 233 36.04 -11.95 20.13
C ALA A 233 35.77 -13.35 20.69
N ILE A 234 34.53 -13.81 20.68
CA ILE A 234 34.14 -15.16 21.13
C ILE A 234 34.87 -16.24 20.32
N LYS A 235 34.82 -16.13 18.98
CA LYS A 235 35.45 -17.10 18.06
C LYS A 235 36.97 -17.09 18.20
N ALA A 236 37.58 -15.91 18.27
CA ALA A 236 39.04 -15.75 18.42
C ALA A 236 39.58 -16.36 19.72
N ASN A 237 38.76 -16.42 20.77
CA ASN A 237 39.11 -17.02 22.06
C ASN A 237 38.65 -18.49 22.20
N GLY A 238 38.20 -19.13 21.11
CA GLY A 238 37.81 -20.54 21.13
C GLY A 238 36.57 -20.85 21.96
N HIS A 239 35.69 -19.87 22.16
CA HIS A 239 34.44 -20.05 22.90
C HIS A 239 33.27 -20.36 21.96
N SER A 240 32.35 -21.20 22.42
CA SER A 240 31.05 -21.39 21.77
C SER A 240 30.05 -20.33 22.26
N PHE A 241 29.05 -20.00 21.44
CA PHE A 241 27.95 -19.13 21.84
C PHE A 241 26.59 -19.70 21.45
N THR A 242 25.56 -19.19 22.10
CA THR A 242 24.16 -19.30 21.66
C THR A 242 23.61 -17.89 21.46
N PRO A 243 22.61 -17.67 20.59
CA PRO A 243 22.02 -16.35 20.39
C PRO A 243 21.56 -15.69 21.70
N ILE A 244 20.93 -16.47 22.59
CA ILE A 244 20.45 -15.97 23.88
C ILE A 244 21.58 -15.55 24.82
N ALA A 245 22.72 -16.25 24.82
CA ALA A 245 23.85 -15.89 25.66
C ALA A 245 24.43 -14.52 25.27
N VAL A 246 24.52 -14.27 23.96
CA VAL A 246 25.01 -13.00 23.40
C VAL A 246 23.98 -11.88 23.62
N ARG A 247 22.70 -12.13 23.34
CA ARG A 247 21.59 -11.20 23.60
C ARG A 247 21.57 -10.76 25.06
N ARG A 248 21.59 -11.72 26.00
CA ARG A 248 21.55 -11.44 27.43
C ARG A 248 22.75 -10.63 27.91
N ALA A 249 23.94 -10.90 27.35
CA ALA A 249 25.13 -10.12 27.66
C ALA A 249 24.92 -8.64 27.34
N PHE A 250 24.40 -8.32 26.16
CA PHE A 250 24.09 -6.93 25.79
C PHE A 250 22.93 -6.33 26.60
N GLU A 251 21.82 -7.05 26.77
CA GLU A 251 20.66 -6.55 27.51
C GLU A 251 20.98 -6.24 28.99
N ASN A 252 21.81 -7.05 29.64
CA ASN A 252 22.16 -6.86 31.04
C ASN A 252 23.28 -5.83 31.27
N THR A 253 24.00 -5.40 30.22
CA THR A 253 25.06 -4.40 30.32
C THR A 253 24.76 -3.08 29.61
N ALA A 254 23.60 -2.98 28.96
CA ALA A 254 23.18 -1.75 28.29
C ALA A 254 23.10 -0.57 29.27
N ARG A 255 23.54 0.61 28.82
CA ARG A 255 23.52 1.84 29.62
C ARG A 255 22.16 2.51 29.46
N SER A 256 21.40 2.61 30.55
CA SER A 256 20.18 3.42 30.57
C SER A 256 20.51 4.90 30.32
N VAL A 257 19.85 5.48 29.32
CA VAL A 257 19.90 6.90 28.98
C VAL A 257 18.75 7.58 29.70
N LYS A 258 19.03 8.26 30.80
CA LYS A 258 18.04 9.05 31.52
C LYS A 258 18.00 10.47 30.96
N PRO A 259 16.83 11.12 30.86
CA PRO A 259 15.52 10.70 31.41
C PRO A 259 14.61 9.91 30.43
N LEU A 260 15.17 9.26 29.40
CA LEU A 260 14.37 8.59 28.37
C LEU A 260 13.58 7.39 28.94
N THR A 261 12.40 7.14 28.38
CA THR A 261 11.54 6.05 28.84
C THR A 261 12.02 4.69 28.34
N THR A 262 11.76 3.65 29.13
CA THR A 262 12.05 2.24 28.77
C THR A 262 11.36 1.82 27.48
N TRP A 263 10.18 2.36 27.16
CA TRP A 263 9.47 2.08 25.90
C TRP A 263 10.23 2.54 24.65
N ALA A 264 11.07 3.59 24.77
CA ALA A 264 11.86 4.13 23.66
C ALA A 264 13.22 3.43 23.50
N GLN A 265 13.87 3.10 24.62
CA GLN A 265 15.27 2.66 24.65
C GLN A 265 15.46 1.17 24.95
N GLY A 266 14.39 0.44 25.29
CA GLY A 266 14.52 -0.94 25.73
C GLY A 266 15.36 -1.04 27.00
N LYS A 267 16.39 -1.88 26.99
CA LYS A 267 17.35 -2.02 28.10
C LYS A 267 18.44 -0.94 28.11
N GLY A 268 18.47 -0.07 27.08
CA GLY A 268 19.35 1.08 26.99
C GLY A 268 20.37 0.98 25.86
N LEU A 269 21.30 1.91 25.86
CA LEU A 269 22.34 2.05 24.84
C LEU A 269 23.35 0.90 24.90
N ILE A 270 23.62 0.27 23.77
CA ILE A 270 24.55 -0.87 23.65
C ILE A 270 25.96 -0.56 24.20
N GLN A 271 26.59 -1.54 24.87
CA GLN A 271 27.89 -1.42 25.53
C GLN A 271 28.77 -2.66 25.27
N THR A 272 29.53 -2.66 24.17
CA THR A 272 30.24 -3.85 23.66
C THR A 272 31.35 -4.40 24.57
N PRO A 273 32.25 -3.57 25.14
CA PRO A 273 33.26 -4.07 26.08
C PRO A 273 32.66 -4.73 27.33
N GLN A 274 31.60 -4.14 27.87
CA GLN A 274 30.90 -4.65 29.05
C GLN A 274 30.17 -5.96 28.72
N ALA A 275 29.53 -6.04 27.55
CA ALA A 275 28.89 -7.27 27.08
C ALA A 275 29.90 -8.41 26.91
N TRP A 276 31.11 -8.15 26.41
CA TRP A 276 32.19 -9.14 26.36
C TRP A 276 32.57 -9.66 27.75
N ALA A 277 32.80 -8.74 28.71
CA ALA A 277 33.14 -9.12 30.08
C ALA A 277 32.04 -9.97 30.73
N ALA A 278 30.77 -9.59 30.56
CA ALA A 278 29.62 -10.34 31.05
C ALA A 278 29.51 -11.73 30.41
N PHE A 279 29.69 -11.83 29.09
CA PHE A 279 29.68 -13.11 28.38
C PHE A 279 30.76 -14.06 28.91
N VAL A 280 32.00 -13.60 29.05
CA VAL A 280 33.12 -14.40 29.57
C VAL A 280 32.85 -14.90 30.99
N ARG A 281 32.29 -14.05 31.85
CA ARG A 281 31.92 -14.40 33.23
C ARG A 281 30.85 -15.51 33.28
N ASP A 282 29.90 -15.48 32.36
CA ASP A 282 28.66 -16.28 32.47
C ASP A 282 28.61 -17.52 31.57
N ARG A 283 29.53 -17.68 30.61
CA ARG A 283 29.46 -18.71 29.54
C ARG A 283 29.31 -20.15 30.02
N GLU A 284 29.91 -20.51 31.17
CA GLU A 284 29.89 -21.88 31.72
C GLU A 284 28.67 -22.14 32.61
N LYS A 285 27.82 -21.13 32.83
CA LYS A 285 26.67 -21.27 33.74
C LYS A 285 25.56 -22.10 33.06
N PRO A 286 24.96 -23.10 33.74
CA PRO A 286 23.97 -24.00 33.14
C PRO A 286 22.73 -23.33 32.50
N SER A 287 22.35 -22.13 32.96
CA SER A 287 21.22 -21.37 32.41
C SER A 287 21.61 -20.38 31.31
N GLN A 288 22.90 -20.26 30.98
CA GLN A 288 23.35 -19.29 29.99
C GLN A 288 22.82 -19.60 28.59
N ASN A 289 22.72 -20.88 28.24
CA ASN A 289 22.29 -21.35 26.93
C ASN A 289 20.81 -21.78 26.87
N VAL A 290 20.03 -21.46 27.91
CA VAL A 290 18.59 -21.76 27.98
C VAL A 290 17.80 -20.47 27.92
N ILE A 291 16.84 -20.42 27.00
CA ILE A 291 15.89 -19.30 26.90
C ILE A 291 14.78 -19.58 27.91
N LEU A 292 14.47 -18.60 28.76
CA LEU A 292 13.36 -18.67 29.70
C LEU A 292 12.27 -17.72 29.24
N GLU A 293 11.16 -18.29 28.78
CA GLU A 293 10.06 -17.53 28.19
C GLU A 293 8.87 -17.51 29.13
N ALA A 294 8.44 -16.31 29.49
CA ALA A 294 7.23 -16.12 30.27
C ALA A 294 6.09 -15.72 29.34
N THR A 295 5.08 -16.58 29.24
CA THR A 295 3.85 -16.25 28.51
C THR A 295 2.62 -16.61 29.34
N ASP A 296 1.53 -15.87 29.17
CA ASP A 296 0.25 -16.20 29.80
C ASP A 296 -0.51 -17.31 29.03
N GLY A 297 -1.74 -17.60 29.44
CA GLY A 297 -2.60 -18.62 28.81
C GLY A 297 -3.01 -18.29 27.36
N ALA A 298 -2.97 -17.02 26.96
CA ALA A 298 -3.25 -16.55 25.60
C ALA A 298 -1.96 -16.39 24.76
N GLY A 299 -0.79 -16.69 25.33
CA GLY A 299 0.50 -16.50 24.68
C GLY A 299 1.04 -15.07 24.75
N ARG A 300 0.44 -14.19 25.55
CA ARG A 300 0.92 -12.81 25.74
C ARG A 300 2.22 -12.79 26.53
N ARG A 301 3.14 -11.92 26.15
CA ARG A 301 4.51 -11.82 26.68
C ARG A 301 4.67 -10.84 27.84
N GLY A 302 3.68 -9.97 28.06
CA GLY A 302 3.64 -9.05 29.19
C GLY A 302 2.22 -8.70 29.63
N VAL A 303 2.11 -7.84 30.63
CA VAL A 303 0.84 -7.28 31.10
C VAL A 303 0.70 -5.88 30.53
N TYR A 304 -0.36 -5.64 29.76
CA TYR A 304 -0.71 -4.31 29.26
C TYR A 304 -2.14 -3.97 29.67
N LEU A 305 -2.28 -3.03 30.60
CA LEU A 305 -3.57 -2.51 31.07
C LEU A 305 -3.73 -1.08 30.54
N ARG A 306 -4.78 -0.83 29.77
CA ARG A 306 -4.95 0.44 29.05
C ARG A 306 -6.34 1.04 29.16
N GLU A 307 -7.35 0.19 29.24
CA GLU A 307 -8.73 0.65 29.25
C GLU A 307 -9.15 1.08 30.65
N ASP A 308 -10.03 2.06 30.72
CA ASP A 308 -10.50 2.69 31.97
C ASP A 308 -10.93 1.66 33.03
N HIS A 309 -11.77 0.68 32.66
CA HIS A 309 -12.23 -0.40 33.55
C HIS A 309 -11.11 -1.30 34.12
N GLN A 310 -9.89 -1.22 33.58
CA GLN A 310 -8.71 -1.95 34.06
C GLN A 310 -7.80 -1.09 34.93
N THR A 311 -7.93 0.24 34.86
CA THR A 311 -6.94 1.18 35.42
C THR A 311 -7.53 2.23 36.34
N SER A 312 -8.85 2.39 36.37
CA SER A 312 -9.57 3.35 37.21
C SER A 312 -9.31 3.14 38.70
N SER A 313 -9.60 4.16 39.50
CA SER A 313 -9.49 4.11 40.96
C SER A 313 -10.37 3.03 41.62
N ASP A 314 -11.44 2.59 40.97
CA ASP A 314 -12.32 1.49 41.39
C ASP A 314 -11.98 0.12 40.76
N ALA A 315 -10.94 0.05 39.91
CA ALA A 315 -10.54 -1.19 39.25
C ALA A 315 -10.06 -2.25 40.25
N VAL A 316 -10.43 -3.52 40.00
CA VAL A 316 -9.95 -4.65 40.79
C VAL A 316 -8.51 -5.01 40.36
N PRO A 317 -7.57 -5.28 41.30
CA PRO A 317 -6.22 -5.71 40.94
C PRO A 317 -6.23 -6.89 39.96
N THR A 318 -5.52 -6.74 38.85
CA THR A 318 -5.48 -7.75 37.79
C THR A 318 -4.46 -8.83 38.15
N VAL A 319 -4.89 -10.08 38.22
CA VAL A 319 -3.99 -11.24 38.43
C VAL A 319 -3.81 -11.99 37.12
N THR A 320 -2.60 -12.00 36.59
CA THR A 320 -2.25 -12.73 35.36
C THR A 320 -1.33 -13.91 35.69
N ARG A 321 -1.71 -15.11 35.26
CA ARG A 321 -0.90 -16.32 35.42
C ARG A 321 0.03 -16.49 34.22
N PHE A 322 1.33 -16.33 34.45
CA PHE A 322 2.37 -16.63 33.48
C PHE A 322 2.88 -18.05 33.68
N ARG A 323 3.30 -18.70 32.59
CA ARG A 323 4.07 -19.94 32.62
C ARG A 323 5.45 -19.65 32.06
N VAL A 324 6.47 -19.79 32.89
CA VAL A 324 7.86 -19.62 32.49
C VAL A 324 8.38 -20.97 32.00
N ARG A 325 8.72 -21.07 30.72
CA ARG A 325 9.17 -22.31 30.06
C ARG A 325 10.61 -22.19 29.61
N PRO A 326 11.45 -23.20 29.91
CA PRO A 326 12.74 -23.30 29.26
C PRO A 326 12.58 -23.79 27.82
N SER A 327 13.25 -23.12 26.89
CA SER A 327 13.46 -23.57 25.52
C SER A 327 14.92 -24.01 25.39
N PHE A 328 15.10 -25.29 25.06
CA PHE A 328 16.40 -25.93 24.90
C PHE A 328 16.71 -26.08 23.41
N ASN A 329 17.99 -26.01 23.05
CA ASN A 329 18.46 -26.42 21.73
C ASN A 329 18.19 -27.91 21.51
N ASP A 330 17.96 -28.31 20.25
CA ASP A 330 17.68 -29.71 19.87
C ASP A 330 18.85 -30.67 20.18
N ALA A 331 20.08 -30.15 20.29
CA ALA A 331 21.25 -30.90 20.71
C ALA A 331 21.18 -31.36 22.19
N VAL A 332 20.36 -30.73 23.03
CA VAL A 332 20.22 -31.09 24.45
C VAL A 332 19.42 -32.39 24.58
N THR A 333 20.06 -33.42 25.14
CA THR A 333 19.48 -34.76 25.29
C THR A 333 18.32 -34.77 26.29
N ASN A 334 17.44 -35.77 26.19
CA ASN A 334 16.36 -35.95 27.17
C ASN A 334 16.88 -36.16 28.59
N ALA A 335 18.04 -36.83 28.75
CA ALA A 335 18.67 -37.01 30.07
C ALA A 335 19.10 -35.67 30.68
N GLU A 336 19.73 -34.79 29.89
CA GLU A 336 20.09 -33.43 30.31
C GLU A 336 18.84 -32.61 30.64
N LYS A 337 17.78 -32.69 29.83
CA LYS A 337 16.48 -32.03 30.11
C LYS A 337 15.84 -32.53 31.41
N THR A 338 15.89 -33.84 31.70
CA THR A 338 15.36 -34.40 32.94
C THR A 338 16.16 -33.94 34.16
N GLY A 339 17.49 -33.80 34.03
CA GLY A 339 18.35 -33.29 35.09
C GLY A 339 18.32 -31.77 35.28
N TRP A 340 17.80 -31.02 34.30
CA TRP A 340 17.83 -29.56 34.32
C TRP A 340 16.77 -28.97 35.26
N ARG A 341 17.24 -28.13 36.20
CA ARG A 341 16.41 -27.27 37.04
C ARG A 341 17.18 -26.02 37.43
N ILE A 342 16.47 -24.93 37.69
CA ILE A 342 17.05 -23.69 38.23
C ILE A 342 16.11 -23.08 39.28
N ARG A 343 16.71 -22.56 40.36
CA ARG A 343 16.01 -21.73 41.35
C ARG A 343 16.28 -20.26 41.04
N LEU A 344 15.24 -19.46 41.04
CA LEU A 344 15.29 -18.03 40.73
C LEU A 344 14.67 -17.21 41.86
N LYS A 345 15.27 -16.06 42.15
CA LYS A 345 14.65 -14.99 42.94
C LYS A 345 13.82 -14.13 41.99
N LEU A 346 12.61 -13.83 42.40
CA LEU A 346 11.68 -12.98 41.66
C LEU A 346 11.70 -11.59 42.28
N HIS A 347 11.81 -10.58 41.42
CA HIS A 347 11.83 -9.18 41.85
C HIS A 347 10.87 -8.36 41.00
N ALA A 348 9.92 -7.70 41.65
CA ALA A 348 9.03 -6.70 41.05
C ALA A 348 9.67 -5.31 41.17
N SER A 349 9.81 -4.60 40.05
CA SER A 349 10.49 -3.29 40.05
C SER A 349 9.66 -2.15 40.65
N LYS A 350 8.37 -2.37 40.93
CA LYS A 350 7.44 -1.36 41.45
C LYS A 350 6.52 -1.98 42.51
N SER A 351 6.14 -1.19 43.51
CA SER A 351 5.27 -1.61 44.63
C SER A 351 3.84 -1.98 44.22
N TRP A 352 3.35 -1.41 43.12
CA TRP A 352 2.05 -1.70 42.52
C TRP A 352 2.04 -3.01 41.70
N ILE A 353 3.18 -3.70 41.62
CA ILE A 353 3.32 -5.05 41.04
C ILE A 353 3.67 -6.03 42.17
N ARG A 354 2.96 -7.15 42.24
CA ARG A 354 3.24 -8.22 43.21
C ARG A 354 3.43 -9.55 42.49
N CYS A 355 4.41 -10.32 42.96
CA CYS A 355 4.67 -11.70 42.52
C CYS A 355 5.19 -12.50 43.72
N GLY A 356 5.37 -13.82 43.57
CA GLY A 356 6.09 -14.61 44.57
C GLY A 356 7.54 -14.18 44.69
N GLU A 357 8.23 -14.54 45.78
CA GLU A 357 9.64 -14.14 46.02
C GLU A 357 10.64 -15.07 45.31
N GLU A 358 10.24 -16.32 45.07
CA GLU A 358 11.10 -17.34 44.48
C GLU A 358 10.31 -18.31 43.61
N ILE A 359 10.99 -18.90 42.63
CA ILE A 359 10.44 -19.96 41.79
C ILE A 359 11.52 -20.99 41.45
N THR A 360 11.15 -22.26 41.43
CA THR A 360 11.99 -23.32 40.84
C THR A 360 11.40 -23.71 39.50
N ILE A 361 12.22 -23.68 38.45
CA ILE A 361 11.85 -24.02 37.08
C ILE A 361 12.55 -25.31 36.70
N ASN A 362 11.78 -26.29 36.23
CA ASN A 362 12.28 -27.53 35.63
C ASN A 362 12.06 -27.49 34.10
N SER A 363 12.45 -28.54 33.39
CA SER A 363 12.30 -28.63 31.93
C SER A 363 10.85 -28.53 31.40
N SER A 364 9.82 -28.74 32.23
CA SER A 364 8.42 -28.57 31.83
C SER A 364 7.88 -27.15 32.02
N GLY A 365 8.66 -26.28 32.68
CA GLY A 365 8.29 -24.93 33.07
C GLY A 365 7.41 -24.87 34.33
N THR A 366 7.33 -23.69 34.92
CA THR A 366 6.58 -23.44 36.17
C THR A 366 5.68 -22.21 36.02
N SER A 367 4.53 -22.20 36.67
CA SER A 367 3.63 -21.03 36.68
C SER A 367 3.98 -20.06 37.80
N LEU A 368 3.79 -18.77 37.53
CA LEU A 368 3.80 -17.70 38.53
C LEU A 368 2.63 -16.76 38.28
N ASN A 369 2.08 -16.19 39.35
CA ASN A 369 1.06 -15.16 39.27
C ASN A 369 1.72 -13.78 39.41
N VAL A 370 1.36 -12.86 38.53
CA VAL A 370 1.69 -11.43 38.62
C VAL A 370 0.39 -10.69 38.89
N THR A 371 0.34 -9.97 40.01
CA THR A 371 -0.78 -9.11 40.40
C THR A 371 -0.39 -7.66 40.16
N VAL A 372 -1.24 -6.91 39.48
CA VAL A 372 -1.05 -5.49 39.16
C VAL A 372 -2.19 -4.69 39.79
N ASP A 373 -1.85 -3.72 40.63
CA ASP A 373 -2.77 -2.86 41.35
C ASP A 373 -2.68 -1.42 40.82
N THR A 374 -3.73 -0.93 40.16
CA THR A 374 -3.70 0.35 39.43
C THR A 374 -4.37 1.51 40.17
N ARG A 375 -5.00 1.22 41.31
CA ARG A 375 -5.94 2.14 41.97
C ARG A 375 -5.24 3.42 42.42
N ASP A 376 -4.05 3.29 43.00
CA ASP A 376 -3.25 4.39 43.55
C ASP A 376 -2.30 5.03 42.51
N LEU A 377 -2.37 4.63 41.23
CA LEU A 377 -1.57 5.26 40.18
C LEU A 377 -2.19 6.60 39.77
N GLU A 378 -1.35 7.60 39.53
CA GLU A 378 -1.78 8.86 38.90
C GLU A 378 -2.12 8.66 37.41
N PRO A 379 -2.93 9.52 36.78
CA PRO A 379 -3.12 9.51 35.33
C PRO A 379 -1.79 9.63 34.57
N GLY A 380 -1.62 8.83 33.52
CA GLY A 380 -0.37 8.76 32.77
C GLY A 380 0.06 7.33 32.41
N ALA A 381 1.26 7.20 31.84
CA ALA A 381 1.86 5.90 31.54
C ALA A 381 2.82 5.48 32.66
N HIS A 382 2.71 4.23 33.09
CA HIS A 382 3.51 3.62 34.16
C HIS A 382 4.13 2.34 33.65
N PHE A 383 5.43 2.16 33.92
CA PHE A 383 6.17 0.96 33.59
C PHE A 383 6.74 0.31 34.83
N GLY A 384 6.64 -1.02 34.87
CA GLY A 384 7.41 -1.87 35.76
C GLY A 384 7.62 -3.23 35.12
N GLU A 385 8.31 -4.12 35.81
CA GLU A 385 8.55 -5.47 35.34
C GLU A 385 8.76 -6.43 36.51
N VAL A 386 8.48 -7.71 36.26
CA VAL A 386 8.91 -8.81 37.11
C VAL A 386 10.12 -9.46 36.47
N THR A 387 11.19 -9.63 37.23
CA THR A 387 12.45 -10.21 36.77
C THR A 387 12.78 -11.49 37.52
N GLY A 388 13.34 -12.47 36.81
CA GLY A 388 13.87 -13.69 37.41
C GLY A 388 15.39 -13.67 37.46
N LEU A 389 15.95 -13.51 38.65
CA LEU A 389 17.38 -13.49 38.94
C LEU A 389 17.86 -14.88 39.36
N ALA A 390 19.08 -15.28 38.98
CA ALA A 390 19.65 -16.52 39.48
C ALA A 390 19.76 -16.48 41.02
N PHE A 391 19.27 -17.53 41.70
CA PHE A 391 19.20 -17.52 43.16
C PHE A 391 20.57 -17.34 43.83
N ASP A 392 21.58 -18.03 43.30
CA ASP A 392 22.96 -18.03 43.80
C ASP A 392 23.82 -16.89 43.26
N ASP A 393 23.34 -16.14 42.26
CA ASP A 393 24.12 -15.11 41.56
C ASP A 393 23.20 -14.03 40.96
N PRO A 394 22.58 -13.18 41.80
CA PRO A 394 21.66 -12.15 41.34
C PRO A 394 22.35 -11.03 40.54
N GLU A 395 23.64 -10.77 40.80
CA GLU A 395 24.47 -9.75 40.13
C GLU A 395 24.71 -10.05 38.64
N ARG A 396 24.44 -11.28 38.20
CA ARG A 396 24.40 -11.65 36.78
C ARG A 396 23.34 -10.88 35.99
N GLY A 397 22.34 -10.37 36.69
CA GLY A 397 21.16 -9.78 36.12
C GLY A 397 20.12 -10.82 35.68
N PRO A 398 18.98 -10.33 35.16
CA PRO A 398 17.82 -11.16 34.85
C PRO A 398 18.05 -12.22 33.78
N LEU A 399 17.41 -13.38 33.98
CA LEU A 399 17.36 -14.49 33.03
C LEU A 399 16.05 -14.53 32.23
N PHE A 400 14.98 -13.97 32.77
CA PHE A 400 13.73 -13.66 32.09
C PHE A 400 13.11 -12.38 32.68
N ARG A 401 12.19 -11.78 31.93
CA ARG A 401 11.46 -10.58 32.34
C ARG A 401 9.99 -10.70 31.91
N ILE A 402 9.09 -10.12 32.70
CA ILE A 402 7.68 -9.94 32.37
C ILE A 402 7.41 -8.43 32.44
N PRO A 403 7.39 -7.72 31.32
CA PRO A 403 7.06 -6.30 31.29
C PRO A 403 5.60 -6.07 31.73
N VAL A 404 5.39 -4.98 32.46
CA VAL A 404 4.08 -4.51 32.92
C VAL A 404 3.95 -3.04 32.54
N THR A 405 3.04 -2.74 31.61
CA THR A 405 2.68 -1.38 31.25
C THR A 405 1.24 -1.10 31.67
N VAL A 406 1.04 0.03 32.35
CA VAL A 406 -0.28 0.54 32.71
C VAL A 406 -0.42 1.95 32.14
N THR A 407 -1.48 2.23 31.38
CA THR A 407 -1.81 3.58 30.94
C THR A 407 -3.14 3.99 31.55
N LYS A 408 -3.10 4.89 32.53
CA LYS A 408 -4.29 5.37 33.24
C LYS A 408 -4.77 6.67 32.62
N SER A 409 -6.05 6.73 32.27
CA SER A 409 -6.68 7.94 31.73
C SER A 409 -6.86 9.01 32.81
N ILE A 410 -6.98 10.26 32.37
CA ILE A 410 -7.41 11.37 33.23
C ILE A 410 -8.87 11.11 33.64
N GLU A 411 -9.13 10.95 34.94
CA GLU A 411 -10.46 10.73 35.50
C GLU A 411 -11.27 12.05 35.42
N HIS A 412 -12.54 11.96 34.98
CA HIS A 412 -13.54 13.03 34.80
C HIS A 412 -13.72 13.66 33.40
N TYR A 413 -14.49 12.95 32.57
CA TYR A 413 -15.59 13.61 31.85
C TYR A 413 -16.82 13.52 32.75
N ASP A 414 -17.17 14.58 33.47
CA ASP A 414 -18.53 14.67 33.99
C ASP A 414 -19.47 15.05 32.84
N THR A 415 -19.91 14.05 32.08
CA THR A 415 -20.90 14.24 31.01
C THR A 415 -22.26 14.71 31.55
N SER A 416 -22.48 14.68 32.87
CA SER A 416 -23.71 15.20 33.51
C SER A 416 -23.66 16.70 33.81
N ARG A 417 -22.51 17.35 33.62
CA ARG A 417 -22.29 18.79 33.85
C ARG A 417 -21.91 19.60 32.61
N LEU A 418 -22.13 19.08 31.41
CA LEU A 418 -22.11 19.89 30.18
C LEU A 418 -23.33 20.83 30.14
N GLU A 419 -23.45 21.74 31.10
CA GLU A 419 -24.24 22.97 30.94
C GLU A 419 -23.41 23.95 30.12
N LEU A 420 -23.46 23.79 28.79
CA LEU A 420 -22.78 24.69 27.87
C LEU A 420 -23.60 25.95 27.65
N SER A 421 -22.97 27.08 27.97
CA SER A 421 -23.52 28.41 27.75
C SER A 421 -23.52 28.79 26.26
N PHE A 422 -24.60 29.44 25.85
CA PHE A 422 -24.90 29.80 24.47
C PHE A 422 -23.98 30.92 23.93
N ARG A 423 -23.45 30.76 22.71
CA ARG A 423 -23.22 31.88 21.80
C ARG A 423 -23.77 31.56 20.42
N SER A 424 -24.80 32.28 20.03
CA SER A 424 -25.19 32.45 18.64
C SER A 424 -24.02 33.14 17.92
N TYR A 425 -23.52 32.50 16.86
CA TYR A 425 -22.59 33.14 15.93
C TYR A 425 -23.37 34.19 15.13
N GLU A 426 -23.38 35.44 15.62
CA GLU A 426 -23.78 36.58 14.80
C GLU A 426 -22.55 37.06 14.03
N ALA A 427 -22.66 37.12 12.71
CA ALA A 427 -21.62 37.63 11.84
C ALA A 427 -21.29 39.10 12.22
N PRO A 428 -20.02 39.50 12.29
CA PRO A 428 -19.67 40.89 12.57
C PRO A 428 -20.17 41.78 11.44
N ALA A 429 -20.93 42.81 11.81
CA ALA A 429 -21.36 43.88 10.93
C ALA A 429 -20.14 44.67 10.42
N GLU A 430 -20.16 45.02 9.13
CA GLU A 430 -19.20 45.93 8.51
C GLU A 430 -19.19 47.29 9.24
N GLU A 431 -18.15 47.54 10.02
CA GLU A 431 -17.81 48.88 10.47
C GLU A 431 -16.89 49.54 9.43
N MET A 432 -17.46 50.53 8.73
CA MET A 432 -16.71 51.46 7.91
C MET A 432 -15.72 52.24 8.78
N LEU A 433 -14.43 52.16 8.45
CA LEU A 433 -13.42 53.10 8.92
C LEU A 433 -13.11 54.14 7.82
N PRO A 434 -12.84 55.40 8.19
CA PRO A 434 -12.61 56.48 7.24
C PRO A 434 -11.18 56.48 6.69
N GLU A 435 -11.05 57.09 5.51
CA GLU A 435 -9.81 57.46 4.84
C GLU A 435 -8.88 58.27 5.74
N GLU A 436 -7.60 57.90 5.80
CA GLU A 436 -6.51 58.88 5.91
C GLU A 436 -5.29 58.44 5.09
N THR A 437 -4.66 59.48 4.56
CA THR A 437 -3.68 59.60 3.50
C THR A 437 -2.23 59.57 4.01
N GLY A 438 -1.30 59.17 3.13
CA GLY A 438 -0.07 59.94 2.91
C GLY A 438 1.23 59.47 3.57
N ASP A 439 2.16 59.06 2.69
CA ASP A 439 3.56 59.50 2.60
C ASP A 439 4.71 58.89 3.45
N GLU A 440 5.66 58.37 2.66
CA GLU A 440 7.12 58.60 2.66
C GLU A 440 8.07 57.92 3.67
N ASP A 441 8.78 56.93 3.12
CA ASP A 441 10.25 56.73 3.03
C ASP A 441 11.20 56.62 4.27
N PRO A 442 12.33 55.89 4.10
CA PRO A 442 13.14 55.34 5.20
C PRO A 442 14.41 56.15 5.48
N VAL A 443 14.95 56.02 6.71
CA VAL A 443 16.24 56.60 7.09
C VAL A 443 17.14 55.54 7.74
N TYR A 444 18.32 55.37 7.13
CA TYR A 444 19.50 54.65 7.60
C TYR A 444 20.08 55.26 8.88
N ALA A 445 20.68 54.43 9.74
CA ALA A 445 21.82 54.84 10.56
C ALA A 445 22.69 53.64 10.97
N ASP A 446 23.93 53.65 10.46
CA ASP A 446 25.08 52.88 10.91
C ASP A 446 25.50 53.24 12.35
N GLY A 447 26.25 52.34 13.00
CA GLY A 447 26.94 52.64 14.27
C GLY A 447 27.75 51.47 14.81
N GLU A 448 29.05 51.49 14.49
CA GLU A 448 30.18 50.69 15.00
C GLU A 448 30.23 50.64 16.56
N THR A 449 30.81 49.66 17.26
CA THR A 449 32.26 49.43 17.46
C THR A 449 32.49 48.34 18.55
N ASN A 450 33.58 47.56 18.38
CA ASN A 450 34.62 47.07 19.34
C ASN A 450 34.23 46.54 20.74
N GLU A 451 34.88 45.57 21.41
CA GLU A 451 36.29 45.12 21.53
C GLU A 451 36.22 43.86 22.46
N GLU A 452 36.82 42.70 22.13
CA GLU A 452 38.17 42.20 22.54
C GLU A 452 38.26 41.28 23.79
N GLN A 453 39.19 40.31 23.65
CA GLN A 453 39.99 39.55 24.65
C GLN A 453 39.43 38.22 25.23
N GLU A 454 39.94 37.06 24.80
CA GLU A 454 41.15 36.30 25.26
C GLU A 454 40.85 35.42 26.51
N ALA A 455 41.40 34.22 26.77
CA ALA A 455 42.08 33.13 26.07
C ALA A 455 42.33 32.01 27.12
N ALA A 456 42.50 30.76 26.65
CA ALA A 456 43.33 29.68 27.22
C ALA A 456 42.91 28.84 28.48
N ALA A 457 42.49 27.59 28.20
CA ALA A 457 43.16 26.30 28.44
C ALA A 457 43.58 25.75 29.85
N SER A 458 43.45 24.40 29.94
CA SER A 458 44.02 23.40 30.87
C SER A 458 43.19 23.13 32.14
N LEU A 459 42.92 21.90 32.62
CA LEU A 459 43.72 20.66 32.76
C LEU A 459 42.81 19.42 32.85
N ILE A 460 43.36 18.28 32.44
CA ILE A 460 42.85 16.90 32.63
C ILE A 460 43.44 16.34 33.94
N GLU A 461 42.65 15.62 34.75
CA GLU A 461 43.05 14.36 35.42
C GLU A 461 41.80 13.63 36.02
N PRO A 462 41.89 12.31 36.29
CA PRO A 462 40.77 11.36 36.19
C PRO A 462 40.11 11.05 37.53
N PHE A 463 38.81 10.72 37.51
CA PHE A 463 38.08 10.27 38.71
C PHE A 463 37.52 8.86 38.50
N ILE A 464 37.99 7.94 39.36
CA ILE A 464 37.48 6.57 39.55
C ILE A 464 36.31 6.63 40.53
N PRO A 465 35.19 5.91 40.33
CA PRO A 465 34.22 5.71 41.42
C PRO A 465 34.13 4.25 41.87
N GLU A 466 34.66 3.99 43.07
CA GLU A 466 34.13 2.96 43.97
C GLU A 466 33.03 3.59 44.82
N ARG A 467 31.78 3.11 44.67
CA ARG A 467 30.81 2.85 45.75
C ARG A 467 29.52 2.27 45.19
N MET A 468 29.41 0.94 45.33
CA MET A 468 28.12 0.26 45.51
C MET A 468 27.67 0.41 46.98
N ILE A 469 26.37 0.23 47.19
CA ILE A 469 25.65 0.10 48.47
C ILE A 469 25.16 1.42 49.10
N SER A 470 24.02 1.91 48.61
CA SER A 470 22.90 2.39 49.44
C SER A 470 21.63 2.47 48.57
N GLY A 471 20.69 1.58 48.83
CA GLY A 471 19.45 1.40 48.07
C GLY A 471 18.36 2.38 48.44
N GLU A 472 18.50 3.63 48.01
CA GLU A 472 17.38 4.57 47.88
C GLU A 472 17.54 5.28 46.53
N THR A 473 16.69 4.90 45.56
CA THR A 473 16.55 5.63 44.30
C THR A 473 15.65 6.84 44.54
N PRO A 474 16.07 8.06 44.13
CA PRO A 474 15.14 9.17 43.98
C PRO A 474 14.01 8.74 43.04
N GLU A 475 12.77 9.12 43.37
CA GLU A 475 11.58 8.87 42.57
C GLU A 475 11.85 9.17 41.09
N GLU A 476 11.52 8.22 40.21
CA GLU A 476 11.62 8.37 38.76
C GLU A 476 10.61 9.42 38.27
N LEU A 477 10.97 10.70 38.37
CA LEU A 477 10.42 11.74 37.50
C LEU A 477 11.07 11.56 36.13
N SER A 478 10.34 10.89 35.24
CA SER A 478 10.65 10.71 33.82
C SER A 478 10.58 12.06 33.09
N LEU A 479 11.17 12.17 31.90
CA LEU A 479 10.95 13.33 31.00
C LEU A 479 9.47 13.51 30.58
N ASP A 480 8.57 12.60 30.99
CA ASP A 480 7.13 12.79 30.85
C ASP A 480 6.57 13.72 31.96
N ILE A 481 7.37 14.11 32.97
CA ILE A 481 7.05 15.12 34.00
C ILE A 481 8.30 15.93 34.39
N ILE A 482 8.77 16.82 33.51
CA ILE A 482 9.44 18.07 33.95
C ILE A 482 8.98 19.21 33.05
N GLY A 483 7.79 19.74 33.38
CA GLY A 483 7.48 21.14 33.17
C GLY A 483 7.38 21.77 34.56
N GLY A 484 8.38 22.54 34.97
CA GLY A 484 8.20 23.45 36.10
C GLY A 484 6.97 24.32 35.82
N LEU A 485 6.08 24.44 36.81
CA LEU A 485 4.75 25.06 36.70
C LEU A 485 3.77 24.33 35.76
N THR A 486 3.42 23.07 36.08
CA THR A 486 2.22 22.46 35.48
C THR A 486 0.97 23.02 36.17
N ILE A 487 0.28 23.95 35.52
CA ILE A 487 -1.15 24.15 35.78
C ILE A 487 -1.78 22.78 35.45
N LYS A 488 -2.49 22.14 36.39
CA LYS A 488 -3.22 20.91 36.06
C LYS A 488 -4.08 21.17 34.83
N PRO A 489 -4.15 20.25 33.84
CA PRO A 489 -4.99 20.44 32.67
C PRO A 489 -6.38 20.90 33.11
N SER A 490 -6.83 22.00 32.55
CA SER A 490 -8.08 22.64 32.95
C SER A 490 -9.18 22.20 32.00
N PHE A 491 -10.34 21.90 32.56
CA PHE A 491 -11.54 21.67 31.76
C PHE A 491 -12.32 22.97 31.68
N VAL A 492 -12.35 23.57 30.50
CA VAL A 492 -13.09 24.81 30.21
C VAL A 492 -14.16 24.47 29.19
N ASP A 493 -15.43 24.67 29.54
CA ASP A 493 -16.56 24.40 28.65
C ASP A 493 -16.51 23.00 27.99
N GLY A 494 -16.18 21.96 28.77
CA GLY A 494 -16.10 20.58 28.28
C GLY A 494 -14.88 20.24 27.41
N ARG A 495 -13.97 21.21 27.19
CA ARG A 495 -12.71 21.03 26.47
C ARG A 495 -11.56 20.84 27.44
N LEU A 496 -10.62 19.98 27.07
CA LEU A 496 -9.34 19.86 27.76
C LEU A 496 -8.42 20.96 27.22
N VAL A 497 -8.01 21.89 28.06
CA VAL A 497 -7.09 22.99 27.72
C VAL A 497 -5.87 22.93 28.64
N ASP A 498 -4.69 23.02 28.04
CA ASP A 498 -3.43 22.93 28.75
C ASP A 498 -2.35 23.73 28.01
N GLU A 499 -1.39 24.24 28.78
CA GLU A 499 -0.25 25.02 28.30
C GLU A 499 1.01 24.46 28.97
N VAL A 500 1.97 24.00 28.16
CA VAL A 500 3.13 23.25 28.66
C VAL A 500 4.40 23.70 27.94
N GLU A 501 5.47 23.92 28.69
CA GLU A 501 6.81 24.10 28.13
C GLU A 501 7.35 22.76 27.59
N VAL A 502 7.70 22.72 26.30
CA VAL A 502 8.11 21.50 25.61
C VAL A 502 9.52 21.65 25.03
N PRO A 503 10.57 21.19 25.73
CA PRO A 503 11.92 21.16 25.18
C PRO A 503 12.03 20.31 23.89
N PRO A 504 13.06 20.53 23.05
CA PRO A 504 13.29 19.73 21.85
C PRO A 504 13.33 18.23 22.14
N GLY A 505 12.58 17.45 21.35
CA GLY A 505 12.51 15.98 21.48
C GLY A 505 11.62 15.48 22.63
N THR A 506 11.05 16.36 23.45
CA THR A 506 10.10 15.97 24.51
C THR A 506 8.79 15.45 23.91
N ILE A 507 8.24 14.39 24.51
CA ILE A 507 6.98 13.78 24.11
C ILE A 507 5.99 13.94 25.28
N LEU A 508 4.98 14.77 25.10
CA LEU A 508 3.87 14.90 26.03
C LEU A 508 2.83 13.83 25.73
N ARG A 509 2.50 12.98 26.70
CA ARG A 509 1.45 11.96 26.55
C ARG A 509 0.23 12.31 27.39
N ARG A 510 -0.94 12.25 26.76
CA ARG A 510 -2.25 12.35 27.42
C ARG A 510 -3.07 11.11 27.12
N PHE A 511 -3.56 10.45 28.16
CA PHE A 511 -4.47 9.31 28.03
C PHE A 511 -5.88 9.78 28.36
N LEU A 512 -6.76 9.75 27.38
CA LEU A 512 -8.11 10.29 27.45
C LEU A 512 -9.09 9.14 27.24
N ARG A 513 -10.03 8.96 28.18
CA ARG A 513 -11.18 8.08 27.95
C ARG A 513 -12.07 8.76 26.92
N VAL A 514 -12.19 8.20 25.72
CA VAL A 514 -13.07 8.77 24.70
C VAL A 514 -14.51 8.69 25.20
N PRO A 515 -15.25 9.81 25.28
CA PRO A 515 -16.63 9.81 25.76
C PRO A 515 -17.52 8.86 24.97
N ASP A 516 -18.51 8.27 25.66
CA ASP A 516 -19.55 7.49 25.00
C ASP A 516 -20.30 8.41 24.01
N GLY A 517 -20.46 7.96 22.75
CA GLY A 517 -21.03 8.77 21.67
C GLY A 517 -20.06 9.55 20.79
N ALA A 518 -18.82 9.78 21.25
CA ALA A 518 -17.83 10.46 20.42
C ALA A 518 -17.32 9.57 19.28
N SER A 519 -17.24 10.12 18.06
CA SER A 519 -16.77 9.42 16.87
C SER A 519 -15.61 10.11 16.13
N TRP A 520 -15.25 11.34 16.52
CA TRP A 520 -13.98 11.99 16.16
C TRP A 520 -13.55 12.98 17.25
N VAL A 521 -12.30 13.39 17.19
CA VAL A 521 -11.69 14.38 18.07
C VAL A 521 -11.06 15.49 17.23
N ARG A 522 -11.03 16.70 17.78
CA ARG A 522 -10.25 17.84 17.29
C ARG A 522 -9.20 18.20 18.32
N VAL A 523 -7.97 18.40 17.85
CA VAL A 523 -6.84 18.91 18.63
C VAL A 523 -6.40 20.22 17.99
N ARG A 524 -6.61 21.33 18.67
CA ARG A 524 -6.10 22.64 18.29
C ARG A 524 -4.77 22.86 19.00
N LEU A 525 -3.75 23.27 18.27
CA LEU A 525 -2.41 23.52 18.80
C LEU A 525 -1.97 24.94 18.46
N GLY A 526 -1.49 25.68 19.44
CA GLY A 526 -0.72 26.90 19.28
C GLY A 526 0.68 26.72 19.88
N ALA A 527 1.63 27.51 19.39
CA ALA A 527 2.97 27.55 19.96
C ALA A 527 3.37 29.00 20.21
N GLN A 528 3.91 29.24 21.40
CA GLN A 528 4.50 30.51 21.78
C GLN A 528 6.01 30.33 22.00
N SER A 529 6.79 31.24 21.42
CA SER A 529 8.24 31.28 21.61
C SER A 529 8.74 32.71 21.67
N SER A 530 9.89 32.92 22.33
CA SER A 530 10.53 34.22 22.44
C SER A 530 11.12 34.75 21.12
N ASP A 531 11.19 33.92 20.07
CA ASP A 531 11.73 34.26 18.77
C ASP A 531 10.62 34.28 17.70
N ASP A 532 10.17 35.48 17.31
CA ASP A 532 9.07 35.71 16.37
C ASP A 532 9.34 35.18 14.95
N GLY A 533 10.61 34.95 14.59
CA GLY A 533 11.00 34.50 13.25
C GLY A 533 11.01 32.98 13.07
N ASP A 534 11.02 32.21 14.17
CA ASP A 534 11.41 30.80 14.15
C ASP A 534 10.18 29.87 14.00
N THR A 535 10.26 28.93 13.05
CA THR A 535 9.21 27.90 12.91
C THR A 535 9.53 26.68 13.76
N ARG A 536 8.54 26.14 14.46
CA ARG A 536 8.67 24.93 15.27
C ARG A 536 7.87 23.79 14.67
N ARG A 537 8.46 22.60 14.64
CA ARG A 537 7.78 21.38 14.17
C ARG A 537 7.35 20.53 15.35
N PHE A 538 6.10 20.09 15.31
CA PHE A 538 5.48 19.20 16.27
C PHE A 538 4.91 17.97 15.58
N VAL A 539 4.76 16.89 16.35
CA VAL A 539 4.07 15.68 15.94
C VAL A 539 2.86 15.51 16.82
N VAL A 540 1.67 15.45 16.20
CA VAL A 540 0.41 15.09 16.85
C VAL A 540 0.12 13.65 16.49
N HIS A 541 0.14 12.76 17.46
CA HIS A 541 -0.07 11.33 17.23
C HIS A 541 -1.13 10.77 18.16
N GLY A 542 -2.33 10.57 17.62
CA GLY A 542 -3.44 9.91 18.29
C GLY A 542 -3.42 8.41 18.02
N VAL A 543 -3.46 7.56 19.05
CA VAL A 543 -3.51 6.09 18.91
C VAL A 543 -4.56 5.49 19.84
N GLN A 544 -5.37 4.56 19.31
CA GLN A 544 -6.20 3.66 20.10
C GLN A 544 -5.81 2.21 19.82
N VAL A 545 -5.83 1.36 20.87
CA VAL A 545 -5.58 -0.07 20.72
C VAL A 545 -6.92 -0.78 20.54
N ILE A 546 -7.19 -1.23 19.32
CA ILE A 546 -8.47 -1.86 18.97
C ILE A 546 -8.23 -3.35 18.70
N PRO A 547 -8.91 -4.26 19.41
CA PRO A 547 -8.76 -5.70 19.17
C PRO A 547 -8.96 -6.08 17.70
N GLY A 548 -7.97 -6.75 17.13
CA GLY A 548 -7.99 -7.20 15.73
C GLY A 548 -7.49 -6.19 14.70
N LEU A 549 -7.18 -4.97 15.10
CA LEU A 549 -6.60 -3.93 14.25
C LEU A 549 -5.10 -3.73 14.56
N THR A 550 -4.35 -3.24 13.57
CA THR A 550 -2.98 -2.74 13.78
C THR A 550 -3.00 -1.32 14.33
N ASN A 551 -1.83 -0.78 14.71
CA ASN A 551 -1.73 0.63 15.07
C ASN A 551 -2.07 1.53 13.87
N ARG A 552 -1.62 1.16 12.66
CA ARG A 552 -1.90 1.90 11.42
C ARG A 552 -3.40 2.03 11.12
N ASP A 553 -4.19 1.04 11.52
CA ASP A 553 -5.65 1.03 11.32
C ASP A 553 -6.40 1.98 12.28
N ALA A 554 -5.77 2.34 13.41
CA ALA A 554 -6.40 3.07 14.52
C ALA A 554 -5.52 4.22 15.05
N GLU A 555 -4.72 4.81 14.16
CA GLU A 555 -3.88 5.98 14.46
C GLU A 555 -4.15 7.15 13.53
N GLN A 556 -3.82 8.35 14.02
CA GLN A 556 -3.61 9.53 13.21
C GLN A 556 -2.28 10.15 13.61
N ARG A 557 -1.36 10.32 12.65
CA ARG A 557 -0.11 11.03 12.86
C ARG A 557 0.02 12.22 11.91
N SER A 558 0.17 13.41 12.48
CA SER A 558 0.24 14.67 11.74
C SER A 558 1.49 15.45 12.15
N TYR A 559 2.27 15.90 11.16
CA TYR A 559 3.37 16.83 11.38
C TYR A 559 2.85 18.26 11.23
N VAL A 560 2.90 19.03 12.31
CA VAL A 560 2.40 20.41 12.35
C VAL A 560 3.59 21.33 12.46
N THR A 561 3.71 22.31 11.57
CA THR A 561 4.72 23.37 11.67
C THR A 561 4.01 24.66 12.02
N LEU A 562 4.40 25.28 13.13
CA LEU A 562 3.79 26.49 13.67
C LEU A 562 4.83 27.62 13.70
N LYS A 563 4.39 28.82 13.34
CA LYS A 563 5.08 30.08 13.68
C LYS A 563 4.61 30.57 15.05
N ASN A 564 5.34 31.51 15.65
CA ASN A 564 4.92 32.13 16.91
C ASN A 564 3.49 32.69 16.81
N GLY A 565 2.63 32.33 17.76
CA GLY A 565 1.22 32.76 17.82
C GLY A 565 0.30 32.14 16.76
N GLN A 566 0.80 31.26 15.88
CA GLN A 566 -0.03 30.53 14.92
C GLN A 566 -0.72 29.34 15.60
N THR A 567 -2.00 29.17 15.32
CA THR A 567 -2.75 27.96 15.71
C THR A 567 -3.07 27.07 14.51
N ARG A 568 -3.21 25.76 14.74
CA ARG A 568 -3.72 24.79 13.75
C ARG A 568 -4.55 23.70 14.39
N ASP A 569 -5.59 23.29 13.66
CA ASP A 569 -6.46 22.18 14.04
C ASP A 569 -6.02 20.88 13.35
N VAL A 570 -6.05 19.79 14.11
CA VAL A 570 -5.89 18.41 13.63
C VAL A 570 -7.09 17.60 14.10
N SER A 571 -7.89 17.08 13.16
CA SER A 571 -9.09 16.30 13.46
C SER A 571 -8.98 14.88 12.91
N PHE A 572 -9.40 13.88 13.68
CA PHE A 572 -9.36 12.47 13.27
C PHE A 572 -10.39 11.60 13.97
N PRO A 573 -10.78 10.45 13.38
CA PRO A 573 -11.77 9.55 13.96
C PRO A 573 -11.30 8.92 15.27
N VAL A 574 -12.25 8.66 16.17
CA VAL A 574 -12.01 7.93 17.43
C VAL A 574 -13.11 6.91 17.70
N HIS A 575 -12.83 5.95 18.57
CA HIS A 575 -13.76 4.95 19.07
C HIS A 575 -14.17 5.27 20.51
N ALA A 576 -15.47 5.43 20.73
CA ALA A 576 -16.08 5.66 22.04
C ALA A 576 -15.73 4.57 23.06
N GLY A 577 -15.63 4.96 24.33
CA GLY A 577 -15.42 4.05 25.47
C GLY A 577 -14.02 3.43 25.56
N ARG A 578 -13.11 3.80 24.67
CA ARG A 578 -11.72 3.31 24.61
C ARG A 578 -10.73 4.41 24.99
N THR A 579 -9.57 4.04 25.50
CA THR A 579 -8.52 5.01 25.83
C THR A 579 -7.77 5.49 24.58
N LEU A 580 -7.90 6.78 24.25
CA LEU A 580 -7.07 7.50 23.29
C LEU A 580 -5.76 7.92 23.97
N GLU A 581 -4.63 7.55 23.38
CA GLU A 581 -3.36 8.21 23.66
C GLU A 581 -3.17 9.34 22.66
N LEU A 582 -3.03 10.55 23.16
CA LEU A 582 -2.60 11.72 22.40
C LEU A 582 -1.16 12.02 22.77
N ALA A 583 -0.23 11.70 21.88
CA ALA A 583 1.18 12.04 22.00
C ALA A 583 1.47 13.32 21.20
N LEU A 584 1.85 14.39 21.91
CA LEU A 584 2.27 15.66 21.34
C LEU A 584 3.78 15.79 21.53
N ALA A 585 4.55 15.72 20.45
CA ALA A 585 6.01 15.72 20.53
C ALA A 585 6.63 16.93 19.85
N SER A 586 7.55 17.60 20.55
CA SER A 586 8.48 18.54 19.93
C SER A 586 9.47 17.76 19.08
N TYR A 587 9.67 18.19 17.84
CA TYR A 587 10.57 17.49 16.94
C TYR A 587 12.02 17.56 17.45
N TRP A 588 12.77 16.47 17.34
CA TRP A 588 14.10 16.32 17.96
C TRP A 588 15.12 17.37 17.50
N SER A 589 14.92 17.98 16.32
CA SER A 589 15.80 18.97 15.73
C SER A 589 15.35 20.42 15.95
N ASN A 590 14.34 20.68 16.78
CA ASN A 590 13.98 22.05 17.16
C ASN A 590 15.15 22.70 17.94
N SER A 591 15.39 23.99 17.73
CA SER A 591 16.58 24.69 18.23
C SER A 591 16.45 25.21 19.67
N ALA A 592 15.23 25.41 20.18
CA ALA A 592 15.00 25.93 21.53
C ALA A 592 13.67 25.40 22.13
N GLU A 593 13.48 25.67 23.41
CA GLU A 593 12.24 25.40 24.14
C GLU A 593 11.10 26.31 23.65
N CYS A 594 9.86 25.83 23.77
CA CYS A 594 8.66 26.59 23.41
C CYS A 594 7.49 26.19 24.30
N SER A 595 6.61 27.15 24.60
CA SER A 595 5.31 26.88 25.21
C SER A 595 4.36 26.35 24.13
N LEU A 596 3.75 25.20 24.39
CA LEU A 596 2.74 24.58 23.55
C LEU A 596 1.38 24.71 24.26
N ASP A 597 0.49 25.52 23.69
CA ASP A 597 -0.91 25.57 24.07
C ASP A 597 -1.71 24.58 23.22
N TYR A 598 -2.58 23.79 23.84
CA TYR A 598 -3.45 22.89 23.09
C TYR A 598 -4.84 22.74 23.72
N GLU A 599 -5.82 22.54 22.84
CA GLU A 599 -7.22 22.30 23.18
C GLU A 599 -7.68 20.99 22.52
N VAL A 600 -8.32 20.11 23.31
CA VAL A 600 -8.91 18.85 22.83
C VAL A 600 -10.42 18.87 23.03
N GLU A 601 -11.15 18.66 21.94
CA GLU A 601 -12.62 18.64 21.92
C GLU A 601 -13.13 17.38 21.19
N PHE A 602 -14.05 16.66 21.82
CA PHE A 602 -14.66 15.46 21.26
C PHE A 602 -16.01 15.78 20.62
N PHE A 603 -16.30 15.09 19.52
CA PHE A 603 -17.54 15.25 18.78
C PHE A 603 -18.11 13.90 18.39
N GLY A 604 -19.43 13.84 18.21
CA GLY A 604 -20.12 12.58 17.95
C GLY A 604 -21.46 12.76 17.27
N ILE A 605 -21.65 12.05 16.15
CA ILE A 605 -22.97 11.77 15.60
C ILE A 605 -23.04 10.26 15.44
N GLU A 606 -23.72 9.60 16.37
CA GLU A 606 -23.97 8.16 16.30
C GLU A 606 -25.11 7.88 15.33
N SER A 607 -24.95 6.82 14.55
CA SER A 607 -26.00 6.30 13.68
C SER A 607 -26.49 4.97 14.23
N SER A 608 -27.80 4.71 14.13
CA SER A 608 -28.39 3.39 14.45
C SER A 608 -27.89 2.26 13.56
N VAL A 609 -27.11 2.57 12.51
CA VAL A 609 -26.49 1.61 11.60
C VAL A 609 -24.99 1.90 11.46
N GLU A 610 -24.15 0.91 11.74
CA GLU A 610 -22.69 1.02 11.53
C GLU A 610 -22.32 0.95 10.04
N LEU A 611 -22.99 0.07 9.31
CA LEU A 611 -22.92 -0.06 7.85
C LEU A 611 -24.31 0.18 7.27
N LEU A 612 -24.49 1.30 6.57
CA LEU A 612 -25.75 1.59 5.88
C LEU A 612 -25.84 0.77 4.60
N SER A 613 -26.63 -0.31 4.64
CA SER A 613 -26.86 -1.20 3.50
C SER A 613 -28.25 -0.99 2.91
N LEU A 614 -28.30 -0.55 1.65
CA LEU A 614 -29.53 -0.34 0.90
C LEU A 614 -29.77 -1.51 -0.05
N THR A 615 -30.88 -2.21 0.15
CA THR A 615 -31.27 -3.37 -0.66
C THR A 615 -32.55 -3.06 -1.46
N PRO A 616 -32.76 -3.69 -2.63
CA PRO A 616 -33.92 -3.43 -3.49
C PRO A 616 -35.29 -3.65 -2.86
N ASP A 617 -35.39 -4.49 -1.82
CA ASP A 617 -36.64 -4.79 -1.12
C ASP A 617 -37.13 -3.64 -0.21
N ARG A 618 -36.26 -2.67 0.09
CA ARG A 618 -36.57 -1.53 0.97
C ARG A 618 -36.48 -0.23 0.17
N ALA A 619 -37.62 0.42 -0.09
CA ALA A 619 -37.63 1.70 -0.78
C ALA A 619 -36.97 2.83 0.03
N VAL A 620 -37.05 2.76 1.36
CA VAL A 620 -36.53 3.76 2.29
C VAL A 620 -36.01 3.05 3.54
N VAL A 621 -34.86 3.48 4.05
CA VAL A 621 -34.25 2.96 5.29
C VAL A 621 -34.25 4.06 6.35
N PRO A 622 -34.95 3.88 7.49
CA PRO A 622 -34.88 4.82 8.61
C PRO A 622 -33.52 4.68 9.30
N VAL A 623 -32.88 5.81 9.56
CA VAL A 623 -31.61 5.90 10.30
C VAL A 623 -31.82 6.86 11.45
N THR A 624 -31.71 6.37 12.68
CA THR A 624 -31.78 7.22 13.87
C THR A 624 -30.40 7.75 14.17
N LEU A 625 -30.26 9.06 14.17
CA LEU A 625 -29.07 9.79 14.57
C LEU A 625 -29.21 10.21 16.03
N HIS A 626 -28.12 10.08 16.78
CA HIS A 626 -28.05 10.42 18.19
C HIS A 626 -26.78 11.23 18.46
N SER A 627 -26.90 12.24 19.31
CA SER A 627 -25.77 12.99 19.83
C SER A 627 -25.67 12.79 21.33
N ALA A 628 -24.63 12.10 21.80
CA ALA A 628 -24.43 11.94 23.23
C ALA A 628 -23.66 13.15 23.78
N GLY A 629 -24.33 14.01 24.55
CA GLY A 629 -23.66 15.04 25.35
C GLY A 629 -23.25 16.33 24.62
N PHE A 630 -23.47 16.46 23.31
CA PHE A 630 -23.13 17.68 22.56
C PHE A 630 -24.24 18.09 21.59
N ASP A 631 -24.40 19.38 21.33
CA ASP A 631 -25.28 19.86 20.26
C ASP A 631 -24.56 19.73 18.91
N VAL A 632 -25.23 19.17 17.91
CA VAL A 632 -24.65 19.02 16.57
C VAL A 632 -25.61 19.46 15.48
N ARG A 633 -25.05 20.06 14.43
CA ARG A 633 -25.76 20.28 13.18
C ARG A 633 -25.45 19.16 12.20
N VAL A 634 -26.49 18.43 11.83
CA VAL A 634 -26.48 17.38 10.83
C VAL A 634 -26.72 18.00 9.45
N SER A 635 -25.84 17.72 8.49
CA SER A 635 -26.01 17.98 7.06
C SER A 635 -25.60 16.71 6.30
N PRO A 636 -26.56 15.79 6.03
CA PRO A 636 -26.25 14.46 5.54
C PRO A 636 -25.82 14.47 4.07
N GLU A 637 -24.72 13.80 3.76
CA GLU A 637 -24.21 13.65 2.41
C GLU A 637 -23.78 12.19 2.16
N ILE A 638 -24.46 11.51 1.24
CA ILE A 638 -24.16 10.12 0.86
C ILE A 638 -23.64 10.10 -0.58
N LYS A 639 -22.40 9.61 -0.74
CA LYS A 639 -21.72 9.49 -2.03
C LYS A 639 -21.22 8.06 -2.23
N LEU A 640 -21.71 7.41 -3.28
CA LEU A 640 -21.22 6.12 -3.78
C LEU A 640 -20.15 6.39 -4.84
N THR A 641 -18.96 5.86 -4.66
CA THR A 641 -17.76 6.19 -5.45
C THR A 641 -17.18 5.00 -6.19
N ALA A 642 -17.55 3.78 -5.82
CA ALA A 642 -17.08 2.56 -6.46
C ALA A 642 -18.18 1.49 -6.57
N VAL A 643 -17.92 0.48 -7.39
CA VAL A 643 -18.74 -0.74 -7.53
C VAL A 643 -17.89 -1.97 -7.25
N ARG A 644 -18.43 -2.93 -6.52
CA ARG A 644 -17.81 -4.23 -6.23
C ARG A 644 -18.52 -5.34 -7.01
N SER A 645 -17.72 -6.17 -7.66
CA SER A 645 -18.16 -7.34 -8.42
C SER A 645 -17.38 -8.58 -7.95
N GLN A 646 -18.01 -9.74 -8.00
CA GLN A 646 -17.40 -11.00 -7.57
C GLN A 646 -17.08 -11.88 -8.78
N HIS A 647 -15.85 -12.41 -8.82
CA HIS A 647 -15.34 -13.22 -9.93
C HIS A 647 -14.90 -14.59 -9.41
N VAL A 648 -15.35 -15.67 -10.05
CA VAL A 648 -14.96 -17.04 -9.71
C VAL A 648 -13.65 -17.42 -10.43
N PRO A 649 -12.77 -18.23 -9.82
CA PRO A 649 -11.54 -18.66 -10.47
C PRO A 649 -11.81 -19.43 -11.77
N VAL A 650 -11.02 -19.17 -12.82
CA VAL A 650 -11.01 -19.96 -14.05
C VAL A 650 -10.07 -21.17 -13.96
N SER A 651 -9.02 -21.07 -13.14
CA SER A 651 -8.10 -22.17 -12.86
C SER A 651 -7.37 -21.96 -11.54
N SER A 652 -7.02 -23.05 -10.85
CA SER A 652 -6.10 -23.03 -9.73
C SER A 652 -5.16 -24.23 -9.75
N THR A 653 -3.88 -24.00 -9.44
CA THR A 653 -2.85 -25.04 -9.48
C THR A 653 -1.90 -24.91 -8.30
N ILE A 654 -1.63 -26.03 -7.62
CA ILE A 654 -0.66 -26.11 -6.52
C ILE A 654 0.55 -26.93 -6.97
N ARG A 655 1.75 -26.35 -6.82
CA ARG A 655 3.03 -26.98 -7.17
C ARG A 655 4.01 -26.89 -6.01
N GLN A 656 4.95 -27.82 -5.95
CA GLN A 656 6.09 -27.73 -5.06
C GLN A 656 7.15 -26.84 -5.70
N CYS A 657 7.71 -25.90 -4.95
CA CYS A 657 8.83 -25.08 -5.39
C CYS A 657 10.09 -25.95 -5.53
N PRO A 658 10.98 -25.63 -6.48
CA PRO A 658 12.28 -26.32 -6.58
C PRO A 658 13.11 -26.21 -5.30
N SER A 659 14.00 -27.18 -5.09
CA SER A 659 14.79 -27.34 -3.85
C SER A 659 15.77 -26.20 -3.57
N ASP A 660 16.08 -25.39 -4.57
CA ASP A 660 16.92 -24.19 -4.47
C ASP A 660 16.09 -22.90 -4.24
N ARG A 661 14.77 -23.03 -4.06
CA ARG A 661 13.81 -21.92 -3.88
C ARG A 661 12.78 -22.23 -2.78
N THR A 662 13.25 -22.61 -1.61
CA THR A 662 12.43 -23.04 -0.46
C THR A 662 12.49 -22.06 0.72
N GLY A 663 11.86 -22.42 1.84
CA GLY A 663 12.05 -21.76 3.14
C GLY A 663 13.09 -22.48 4.01
N ALA A 664 13.22 -22.04 5.28
CA ALA A 664 14.17 -22.62 6.25
C ALA A 664 13.97 -24.14 6.49
N ASP A 665 12.78 -24.66 6.26
CA ASP A 665 12.42 -26.08 6.41
C ASP A 665 12.69 -26.93 5.15
N GLY A 666 13.26 -26.33 4.10
CA GLY A 666 13.54 -26.99 2.83
C GLY A 666 12.29 -27.38 2.04
N ARG A 667 11.11 -26.85 2.39
CA ARG A 667 9.83 -27.15 1.73
C ARG A 667 9.07 -25.86 1.45
N LEU A 668 8.58 -25.71 0.23
CA LEU A 668 7.69 -24.60 -0.10
C LEU A 668 6.76 -25.02 -1.23
N HIS A 669 5.48 -24.67 -1.10
CA HIS A 669 4.47 -24.90 -2.10
C HIS A 669 3.94 -23.56 -2.59
N GLU A 670 3.62 -23.50 -3.87
CA GLU A 670 3.08 -22.35 -4.58
C GLU A 670 1.68 -22.70 -5.10
N LEU A 671 0.69 -21.88 -4.75
CA LEU A 671 -0.65 -21.89 -5.33
C LEU A 671 -0.81 -20.71 -6.26
N THR A 672 -1.15 -20.98 -7.52
CA THR A 672 -1.56 -19.95 -8.49
C THR A 672 -3.06 -20.06 -8.73
N ILE A 673 -3.82 -18.99 -8.48
CA ILE A 673 -5.24 -18.85 -8.81
C ILE A 673 -5.36 -17.82 -9.93
N SER A 674 -6.14 -18.11 -10.98
CA SER A 674 -6.36 -17.20 -12.11
C SER A 674 -7.83 -16.84 -12.27
N TRP A 675 -8.11 -15.59 -12.62
CA TRP A 675 -9.44 -15.06 -12.95
C TRP A 675 -9.41 -14.36 -14.31
N SER A 676 -10.50 -14.47 -15.06
CA SER A 676 -10.71 -13.71 -16.29
C SER A 676 -11.50 -12.45 -15.97
N LEU A 677 -10.98 -11.29 -16.35
CA LEU A 677 -11.61 -9.99 -16.13
C LEU A 677 -11.92 -9.34 -17.48
N ASP A 678 -13.14 -8.85 -17.63
CA ASP A 678 -13.57 -8.12 -18.81
C ASP A 678 -13.93 -6.68 -18.44
N VAL A 679 -13.00 -5.77 -18.75
CA VAL A 679 -13.09 -4.36 -18.38
C VAL A 679 -13.75 -3.61 -19.53
N GLN A 680 -15.02 -3.23 -19.35
CA GLN A 680 -15.82 -2.57 -20.39
C GLN A 680 -15.43 -1.11 -20.64
N ARG A 681 -14.93 -0.41 -19.61
CA ARG A 681 -14.50 1.00 -19.69
C ARG A 681 -13.20 1.18 -18.92
N SER A 682 -12.33 2.04 -19.46
CA SER A 682 -11.11 2.44 -18.77
C SER A 682 -11.44 3.10 -17.43
N GLY A 683 -10.65 2.81 -16.40
CA GLY A 683 -10.88 3.31 -15.05
C GLY A 683 -9.90 2.73 -14.05
N SER A 684 -10.15 2.97 -12.76
CA SER A 684 -9.34 2.43 -11.67
C SER A 684 -10.01 1.20 -11.06
N ILE A 685 -9.25 0.15 -10.84
CA ILE A 685 -9.68 -1.09 -10.19
C ILE A 685 -8.82 -1.40 -8.96
N VAL A 686 -9.38 -2.09 -7.99
CA VAL A 686 -8.69 -2.65 -6.81
C VAL A 686 -9.14 -4.10 -6.65
N PRO A 687 -8.25 -5.09 -6.78
CA PRO A 687 -8.57 -6.47 -6.44
C PRO A 687 -8.52 -6.69 -4.91
N HIS A 688 -9.43 -7.48 -4.37
CA HIS A 688 -9.46 -7.88 -2.96
C HIS A 688 -9.55 -9.40 -2.86
N PHE A 689 -8.69 -10.00 -2.04
CA PHE A 689 -8.50 -11.44 -1.97
C PHE A 689 -8.86 -11.95 -0.57
N ALA A 690 -10.04 -12.56 -0.47
CA ALA A 690 -10.57 -13.03 0.80
C ALA A 690 -9.56 -13.89 1.60
N ALA A 691 -9.23 -13.40 2.80
CA ALA A 691 -8.33 -14.01 3.79
C ALA A 691 -6.82 -14.07 3.46
N THR A 692 -6.35 -13.28 2.48
CA THR A 692 -4.94 -12.85 2.38
C THR A 692 -4.74 -11.37 2.69
N ASP A 693 -5.81 -10.57 2.67
CA ASP A 693 -5.76 -9.13 2.87
C ASP A 693 -5.24 -8.75 4.27
N ASP A 694 -4.45 -7.67 4.32
CA ASP A 694 -3.92 -7.00 5.53
C ASP A 694 -3.08 -7.84 6.50
N LEU A 695 -2.50 -8.96 6.05
CA LEU A 695 -1.67 -9.82 6.88
C LEU A 695 -0.41 -10.28 6.13
N LEU A 696 0.74 -9.65 6.44
CA LEU A 696 2.06 -10.13 6.03
C LEU A 696 2.67 -11.03 7.12
N TYR A 697 3.23 -10.43 8.18
CA TYR A 697 3.96 -11.17 9.23
C TYR A 697 3.07 -12.07 10.09
N GLY A 698 1.91 -11.55 10.51
CA GLY A 698 0.93 -12.28 11.33
C GLY A 698 0.11 -13.33 10.55
N SER A 699 0.40 -13.52 9.26
CA SER A 699 -0.33 -14.43 8.39
C SER A 699 0.08 -15.88 8.61
N ASP A 700 -0.89 -16.78 8.48
CA ASP A 700 -0.63 -18.22 8.37
C ASP A 700 -0.28 -18.65 6.93
N LEU A 701 -0.34 -17.71 5.97
CA LEU A 701 0.11 -17.86 4.59
C LEU A 701 1.48 -17.18 4.43
N GLY A 702 2.33 -17.73 3.59
CA GLY A 702 3.71 -17.30 3.42
C GLY A 702 3.91 -16.04 2.57
N GLY A 703 2.86 -15.25 2.41
CA GLY A 703 2.80 -14.12 1.47
C GLY A 703 1.97 -14.43 0.23
N ALA A 704 1.42 -13.37 -0.36
CA ALA A 704 0.69 -13.41 -1.60
C ALA A 704 1.12 -12.24 -2.50
N VAL A 705 1.28 -12.52 -3.79
CA VAL A 705 1.59 -11.52 -4.82
C VAL A 705 0.67 -11.78 -5.99
N TRP A 706 0.07 -10.75 -6.55
CA TRP A 706 -0.75 -10.88 -7.75
C TRP A 706 -0.17 -10.10 -8.91
N SER A 707 -0.59 -10.48 -10.12
CA SER A 707 -0.19 -9.82 -11.34
C SER A 707 -1.35 -9.78 -12.33
N LEU A 708 -1.48 -8.67 -13.03
CA LEU A 708 -2.46 -8.50 -14.10
C LEU A 708 -1.79 -8.66 -15.47
N TYR A 709 -2.41 -9.44 -16.35
CA TYR A 709 -1.96 -9.70 -17.70
C TYR A 709 -3.01 -9.28 -18.72
N GLU A 710 -2.59 -8.65 -19.81
CA GLU A 710 -3.43 -8.40 -20.99
C GLU A 710 -3.64 -9.70 -21.81
N ALA A 711 -4.57 -9.66 -22.77
CA ALA A 711 -4.90 -10.80 -23.63
C ALA A 711 -3.72 -11.34 -24.47
N ASP A 712 -2.71 -10.51 -24.73
CA ASP A 712 -1.47 -10.88 -25.43
C ASP A 712 -0.39 -11.48 -24.51
N GLY A 713 -0.70 -11.63 -23.21
CA GLY A 713 0.22 -12.14 -22.20
C GLY A 713 1.14 -11.10 -21.58
N ARG A 714 1.04 -9.82 -21.98
CA ARG A 714 1.82 -8.73 -21.38
C ARG A 714 1.37 -8.47 -19.94
N ARG A 715 2.32 -8.52 -18.99
CA ARG A 715 2.06 -8.12 -17.60
C ARG A 715 1.99 -6.61 -17.49
N THR A 716 0.93 -6.09 -16.89
CA THR A 716 0.65 -4.65 -16.78
C THR A 716 0.74 -4.10 -15.37
N ALA A 717 0.48 -4.95 -14.37
CA ALA A 717 0.59 -4.60 -12.96
C ALA A 717 1.04 -5.80 -12.15
N THR A 718 1.65 -5.52 -11.01
CA THR A 718 2.00 -6.47 -9.96
C THR A 718 1.89 -5.73 -8.66
N ASP A 719 1.27 -6.35 -7.67
CA ASP A 719 1.10 -5.80 -6.34
C ASP A 719 0.99 -6.95 -5.33
N ASP A 720 0.94 -6.62 -4.05
CA ASP A 720 0.87 -7.59 -2.97
C ASP A 720 -0.52 -7.63 -2.27
N ILE A 721 -0.55 -7.96 -0.99
CA ILE A 721 -1.75 -8.06 -0.16
C ILE A 721 -2.39 -6.70 0.17
N TRP A 722 -1.65 -5.59 0.09
CA TRP A 722 -2.14 -4.23 0.31
C TRP A 722 -2.44 -3.58 -1.04
N CYS A 723 -3.52 -4.04 -1.67
CA CYS A 723 -3.83 -3.69 -3.05
C CYS A 723 -4.17 -2.20 -3.20
N ASP A 724 -3.32 -1.47 -3.93
CA ASP A 724 -3.57 -0.08 -4.26
C ASP A 724 -4.43 0.08 -5.53
N PRO A 725 -5.15 1.22 -5.69
CA PRO A 725 -5.91 1.50 -6.90
C PRO A 725 -5.02 1.57 -8.15
N MET A 726 -5.26 0.67 -9.10
CA MET A 726 -4.52 0.62 -10.38
C MET A 726 -5.38 1.09 -11.55
N SER A 727 -4.77 1.79 -12.51
CA SER A 727 -5.46 2.24 -13.73
C SER A 727 -5.42 1.18 -14.82
N VAL A 728 -6.58 0.88 -15.42
CA VAL A 728 -6.75 -0.07 -16.52
C VAL A 728 -7.50 0.55 -17.69
N SER A 729 -7.14 0.12 -18.90
CA SER A 729 -7.90 0.43 -20.12
C SER A 729 -9.03 -0.58 -20.34
N ALA A 730 -10.05 -0.22 -21.12
CA ALA A 730 -11.02 -1.20 -21.60
C ALA A 730 -10.33 -2.36 -22.35
N GLY A 731 -10.75 -3.60 -22.09
CA GLY A 731 -10.17 -4.81 -22.66
C GLY A 731 -10.31 -6.03 -21.75
N SER A 732 -9.85 -7.18 -22.24
CA SER A 732 -9.84 -8.44 -21.50
C SER A 732 -8.48 -8.67 -20.83
N TYR A 733 -8.52 -9.12 -19.58
CA TYR A 733 -7.34 -9.36 -18.74
C TYR A 733 -7.42 -10.70 -18.02
N THR A 734 -6.26 -11.24 -17.66
CA THR A 734 -6.13 -12.35 -16.72
C THR A 734 -5.44 -11.84 -15.46
N LEU A 735 -6.12 -11.93 -14.32
CA LEU A 735 -5.50 -11.68 -13.01
C LEU A 735 -5.01 -13.00 -12.43
N LYS A 736 -3.77 -13.03 -11.93
CA LYS A 736 -3.19 -14.20 -11.26
C LYS A 736 -2.76 -13.84 -9.85
N LEU A 737 -3.26 -14.56 -8.85
CA LEU A 737 -2.76 -14.51 -7.46
C LEU A 737 -1.85 -15.70 -7.22
N THR A 738 -0.68 -15.44 -6.63
CA THR A 738 0.29 -16.46 -6.23
C THR A 738 0.44 -16.43 -4.71
N VAL A 739 0.21 -17.56 -4.04
CA VAL A 739 0.27 -17.70 -2.59
C VAL A 739 1.24 -18.82 -2.21
N PHE A 740 2.04 -18.60 -1.18
CA PHE A 740 3.05 -19.57 -0.73
C PHE A 740 2.70 -20.19 0.63
N ASN A 741 3.06 -21.45 0.83
CA ASN A 741 3.02 -22.08 2.16
C ASN A 741 3.95 -23.29 2.25
N THR A 742 4.47 -23.57 3.44
CA THR A 742 5.20 -24.82 3.70
C THR A 742 4.25 -26.02 3.76
N ASP A 743 3.01 -25.81 4.23
CA ASP A 743 1.95 -26.81 4.33
C ASP A 743 0.97 -26.70 3.14
N ARG A 744 1.04 -27.69 2.25
CA ARG A 744 0.17 -27.82 1.07
C ARG A 744 -1.32 -27.78 1.43
N SER A 745 -1.72 -28.38 2.54
CA SER A 745 -3.15 -28.50 2.92
C SER A 745 -3.79 -27.13 3.21
N ARG A 746 -2.99 -26.12 3.58
CA ARG A 746 -3.46 -24.74 3.78
C ARG A 746 -3.80 -24.06 2.45
N LEU A 747 -3.02 -24.34 1.40
CA LEU A 747 -3.27 -23.83 0.05
C LEU A 747 -4.52 -24.45 -0.57
N GLU A 748 -4.74 -25.75 -0.34
CA GLU A 748 -5.92 -26.48 -0.84
C GLU A 748 -7.24 -25.89 -0.31
N ARG A 749 -7.23 -25.28 0.90
CA ARG A 749 -8.42 -24.63 1.49
C ARG A 749 -8.78 -23.29 0.84
N ILE A 750 -7.87 -22.67 0.09
CA ILE A 750 -8.08 -21.32 -0.47
C ILE A 750 -8.14 -21.31 -2.00
N GLN A 751 -7.82 -22.44 -2.66
CA GLN A 751 -7.71 -22.55 -4.12
C GLN A 751 -8.98 -22.26 -4.93
N SER A 752 -10.16 -22.27 -4.30
CA SER A 752 -11.45 -22.02 -4.94
C SER A 752 -12.08 -20.68 -4.52
N ARG A 753 -11.33 -19.81 -3.84
CA ARG A 753 -11.89 -18.55 -3.34
C ARG A 753 -12.17 -17.56 -4.47
N PRO A 754 -13.30 -16.83 -4.41
CA PRO A 754 -13.61 -15.80 -5.38
C PRO A 754 -12.74 -14.55 -5.17
N LEU A 755 -12.52 -13.82 -6.25
CA LEU A 755 -11.96 -12.46 -6.25
C LEU A 755 -13.10 -11.46 -6.07
N VAL A 756 -12.93 -10.46 -5.22
CA VAL A 756 -13.78 -9.26 -5.20
C VAL A 756 -13.03 -8.16 -5.93
N LEU A 757 -13.59 -7.65 -7.03
CA LEU A 757 -13.01 -6.56 -7.79
C LEU A 757 -13.80 -5.29 -7.54
N GLU A 758 -13.16 -4.31 -6.90
CA GLU A 758 -13.69 -2.96 -6.76
C GLU A 758 -13.26 -2.12 -7.97
N ARG A 759 -14.17 -1.31 -8.51
CA ARG A 759 -13.93 -0.40 -9.63
C ARG A 759 -14.47 0.97 -9.28
N ARG A 760 -13.64 2.00 -9.40
CA ARG A 760 -14.05 3.40 -9.18
C ARG A 760 -15.01 3.85 -10.30
N LEU A 761 -16.05 4.57 -9.91
CA LEU A 761 -17.02 5.17 -10.83
C LEU A 761 -16.44 6.44 -11.45
N SER A 762 -16.80 6.74 -12.70
CA SER A 762 -16.42 7.99 -13.36
C SER A 762 -17.06 9.23 -12.73
N SER A 763 -18.20 9.04 -12.07
CA SER A 763 -18.95 10.07 -11.35
C SER A 763 -19.63 9.44 -10.15
N SER A 764 -19.56 10.09 -8.99
CA SER A 764 -20.20 9.59 -7.77
C SER A 764 -21.73 9.57 -7.91
N VAL A 765 -22.37 8.52 -7.40
CA VAL A 765 -23.83 8.44 -7.31
C VAL A 765 -24.25 8.96 -5.94
N THR A 766 -25.19 9.91 -5.89
CA THR A 766 -25.70 10.45 -4.63
C THR A 766 -26.96 9.71 -4.20
N VAL A 767 -27.12 9.56 -2.87
CA VAL A 767 -28.32 8.97 -2.28
C VAL A 767 -29.06 10.05 -1.50
N PRO A 768 -30.36 10.28 -1.75
CA PRO A 768 -31.12 11.32 -1.07
C PRO A 768 -31.48 10.91 0.37
N VAL A 769 -31.48 11.91 1.26
CA VAL A 769 -31.89 11.79 2.65
C VAL A 769 -33.05 12.76 2.91
N TYR A 770 -34.05 12.31 3.67
CA TYR A 770 -35.31 13.02 3.92
C TYR A 770 -35.60 13.16 5.41
N SER A 771 -36.39 14.17 5.77
CA SER A 771 -36.82 14.44 7.16
C SER A 771 -38.09 13.71 7.59
N SER A 772 -38.78 13.01 6.69
CA SER A 772 -39.98 12.24 7.00
C SER A 772 -40.16 11.07 6.02
N PRO A 773 -40.89 9.99 6.40
CA PRO A 773 -41.14 8.86 5.52
C PRO A 773 -42.04 9.24 4.34
N THR A 774 -42.99 10.16 4.55
CA THR A 774 -43.87 10.67 3.50
C THR A 774 -43.09 11.42 2.43
N ALA A 775 -42.16 12.31 2.83
CA ALA A 775 -41.30 13.01 1.89
C ALA A 775 -40.41 12.04 1.11
N ALA A 776 -39.91 10.98 1.75
CA ALA A 776 -39.12 9.95 1.07
C ALA A 776 -39.95 9.12 0.07
N GLY A 777 -41.20 8.77 0.40
CA GLY A 777 -42.09 7.99 -0.46
C GLY A 777 -42.62 8.76 -1.67
N GLU A 778 -42.84 10.07 -1.53
CA GLU A 778 -43.39 10.94 -2.58
C GLU A 778 -42.29 11.66 -3.40
N GLY A 779 -41.01 11.48 -3.05
CA GLY A 779 -39.90 12.20 -3.69
C GLY A 779 -39.88 13.70 -3.37
N GLY A 780 -40.31 14.07 -2.17
CA GLY A 780 -40.37 15.45 -1.67
C GLY A 780 -39.00 16.10 -1.40
N THR A 781 -38.98 17.21 -0.66
CA THR A 781 -37.76 17.99 -0.43
C THR A 781 -36.72 17.22 0.37
N ARG A 782 -35.47 17.23 -0.11
CA ARG A 782 -34.30 16.61 0.57
C ARG A 782 -33.94 17.38 1.83
N LEU A 783 -33.43 16.68 2.84
CA LEU A 783 -32.92 17.30 4.06
C LEU A 783 -31.57 17.98 3.79
N SER A 784 -31.50 19.30 3.90
CA SER A 784 -30.26 20.08 3.78
C SER A 784 -29.48 20.11 5.10
N SER A 785 -30.15 20.49 6.19
CA SER A 785 -29.58 20.48 7.54
C SER A 785 -30.65 20.31 8.62
N ALA A 786 -30.23 19.86 9.80
CA ALA A 786 -31.04 19.76 11.00
C ALA A 786 -30.15 19.83 12.25
N SER A 787 -30.61 20.51 13.30
CA SER A 787 -29.98 20.41 14.62
C SER A 787 -30.48 19.17 15.38
N ILE A 788 -29.59 18.57 16.17
CA ILE A 788 -29.88 17.56 17.19
C ILE A 788 -29.24 18.08 18.48
N LEU A 789 -30.07 18.27 19.52
CA LEU A 789 -29.58 18.69 20.83
C LEU A 789 -28.90 17.53 21.57
N ALA A 790 -28.06 17.84 22.55
CA ALA A 790 -27.43 16.86 23.41
C ALA A 790 -28.47 15.90 24.04
N GLY A 791 -28.29 14.60 23.83
CA GLY A 791 -29.19 13.53 24.29
C GLY A 791 -30.46 13.32 23.44
N GLU A 792 -30.71 14.16 22.43
CA GLU A 792 -31.84 14.01 21.52
C GLU A 792 -31.55 12.90 20.47
N ARG A 793 -32.63 12.24 20.02
CA ARG A 793 -32.59 11.29 18.92
C ARG A 793 -33.44 11.81 17.79
N LYS A 794 -32.90 11.81 16.57
CA LYS A 794 -33.60 12.26 15.37
C LYS A 794 -33.51 11.21 14.29
N THR A 795 -34.66 10.79 13.77
CA THR A 795 -34.68 9.83 12.65
C THR A 795 -34.68 10.59 11.34
N VAL A 796 -33.83 10.14 10.41
CA VAL A 796 -33.81 10.55 9.01
C VAL A 796 -34.12 9.35 8.13
N TRP A 797 -34.59 9.59 6.92
CA TRP A 797 -35.03 8.54 5.99
C TRP A 797 -34.13 8.55 4.76
N VAL A 798 -33.34 7.49 4.58
CA VAL A 798 -32.45 7.34 3.43
C VAL A 798 -33.22 6.65 2.29
N GLY A 799 -33.33 7.33 1.15
CA GLY A 799 -33.98 6.78 -0.04
C GLY A 799 -33.06 5.89 -0.87
N GLN A 800 -33.53 5.48 -2.04
CA GLN A 800 -32.72 4.78 -3.04
C GLN A 800 -31.97 5.79 -3.94
N PRO A 801 -30.86 5.40 -4.59
CA PRO A 801 -30.21 6.22 -5.62
C PRO A 801 -31.20 6.63 -6.71
N SER A 802 -31.10 7.85 -7.22
CA SER A 802 -31.97 8.35 -8.29
C SER A 802 -31.77 7.64 -9.63
N GLY A 803 -30.67 6.90 -9.79
CA GLY A 803 -30.34 6.12 -10.97
C GLY A 803 -29.04 5.34 -10.77
N TYR A 804 -28.85 4.31 -11.58
CA TYR A 804 -27.66 3.47 -11.57
C TYR A 804 -26.82 3.74 -12.83
N PRO A 805 -25.47 3.71 -12.75
CA PRO A 805 -24.62 3.84 -13.93
C PRO A 805 -24.91 2.73 -14.95
N SER A 806 -24.88 3.07 -16.25
CA SER A 806 -25.22 2.16 -17.36
C SER A 806 -24.33 0.90 -17.45
N ASP A 807 -23.13 0.98 -16.89
CA ASP A 807 -22.07 -0.03 -16.91
C ASP A 807 -22.05 -0.91 -15.65
N VAL A 808 -23.03 -0.74 -14.77
CA VAL A 808 -23.20 -1.53 -13.54
C VAL A 808 -24.31 -2.56 -13.75
N LYS A 809 -24.05 -3.81 -13.39
CA LYS A 809 -24.95 -4.94 -13.62
C LYS A 809 -25.83 -5.21 -12.39
N PRO A 810 -27.03 -5.78 -12.59
CA PRO A 810 -27.83 -6.27 -11.47
C PRO A 810 -27.07 -7.25 -10.57
N GLY A 811 -27.21 -7.09 -9.25
CA GLY A 811 -26.51 -7.90 -8.24
C GLY A 811 -25.12 -7.40 -7.86
N GLU A 812 -24.54 -6.44 -8.58
CA GLU A 812 -23.31 -5.76 -8.13
C GLU A 812 -23.61 -4.82 -6.95
N ILE A 813 -22.57 -4.45 -6.20
CA ILE A 813 -22.71 -3.64 -4.98
C ILE A 813 -22.01 -2.30 -5.19
N LEU A 814 -22.75 -1.20 -5.20
CA LEU A 814 -22.17 0.14 -5.12
C LEU A 814 -21.71 0.40 -3.68
N VAL A 815 -20.53 0.99 -3.51
CA VAL A 815 -19.96 1.31 -2.20
C VAL A 815 -19.52 2.77 -2.15
N GLY A 816 -19.52 3.34 -0.95
CA GLY A 816 -19.02 4.68 -0.69
C GLY A 816 -19.22 5.08 0.76
N THR A 817 -19.45 6.36 1.01
CA THR A 817 -19.44 6.93 2.36
C THR A 817 -20.63 7.85 2.62
N VAL A 818 -21.08 7.91 3.87
CA VAL A 818 -21.99 8.92 4.40
C VAL A 818 -21.27 9.82 5.41
N THR A 819 -21.44 11.13 5.27
CA THR A 819 -21.06 12.10 6.30
C THR A 819 -22.30 12.76 6.85
N TRP A 820 -22.47 12.77 8.17
CA TRP A 820 -23.64 13.35 8.82
C TRP A 820 -23.48 14.82 9.18
N GLY A 821 -22.27 15.31 9.46
CA GLY A 821 -22.04 16.67 9.97
C GLY A 821 -21.92 17.78 8.91
N GLU A 822 -21.97 19.03 9.35
CA GLU A 822 -21.76 20.21 8.50
C GLU A 822 -20.27 20.41 8.13
N CYS A 823 -20.01 20.83 6.89
CA CYS A 823 -18.68 21.30 6.49
C CYS A 823 -18.63 22.81 6.70
N LEU A 824 -17.69 23.29 7.52
CA LEU A 824 -17.45 24.73 7.69
C LEU A 824 -16.40 25.20 6.67
N SER A 825 -16.32 26.52 6.43
CA SER A 825 -15.20 27.12 5.70
C SER A 825 -13.94 27.14 6.58
N ASP A 826 -12.76 27.27 5.96
CA ASP A 826 -11.46 27.47 6.63
C ASP A 826 -10.78 26.24 7.27
N GLY A 827 -11.14 25.04 6.83
CA GLY A 827 -10.50 23.79 7.29
C GLY A 827 -11.01 23.28 8.63
N GLU A 828 -11.89 24.04 9.29
CA GLU A 828 -12.75 23.53 10.36
C GLU A 828 -13.84 22.64 9.75
N SER A 829 -14.05 21.45 10.30
CA SER A 829 -15.11 20.56 9.84
C SER A 829 -15.76 19.87 11.03
N LEU A 830 -17.08 19.99 11.15
CA LEU A 830 -17.89 19.23 12.10
C LEU A 830 -18.28 17.85 11.51
N ARG A 831 -17.50 17.36 10.53
CA ARG A 831 -17.66 16.05 9.92
C ARG A 831 -16.62 15.11 10.49
N ARG A 832 -17.08 13.90 10.88
CA ARG A 832 -16.18 12.76 11.08
C ARG A 832 -15.33 12.57 9.81
N PRO A 833 -13.99 12.66 9.91
CA PRO A 833 -13.12 12.37 8.77
C PRO A 833 -13.37 10.96 8.21
N ALA A 834 -13.26 10.79 6.89
CA ALA A 834 -13.60 9.57 6.14
C ALA A 834 -15.08 9.11 6.14
N GLY A 835 -15.97 9.71 6.94
CA GLY A 835 -17.40 9.34 6.99
C GLY A 835 -17.65 7.90 7.49
N PHE A 836 -18.86 7.39 7.28
CA PHE A 836 -19.26 6.01 7.61
C PHE A 836 -19.52 5.22 6.33
N PRO A 837 -19.28 3.90 6.29
CA PRO A 837 -19.42 3.10 5.07
C PRO A 837 -20.89 2.94 4.65
N VAL A 838 -21.12 2.97 3.33
CA VAL A 838 -22.43 2.76 2.71
C VAL A 838 -22.30 1.73 1.59
N SER A 839 -23.28 0.83 1.49
CA SER A 839 -23.39 -0.11 0.37
C SER A 839 -24.81 -0.13 -0.21
N VAL A 840 -24.91 -0.31 -1.53
CA VAL A 840 -26.19 -0.42 -2.25
C VAL A 840 -26.15 -1.58 -3.21
N VAL A 841 -27.06 -2.54 -3.07
CA VAL A 841 -27.20 -3.66 -4.00
C VAL A 841 -28.00 -3.21 -5.22
N VAL A 842 -27.42 -3.37 -6.40
CA VAL A 842 -28.05 -2.97 -7.67
C VAL A 842 -29.24 -3.89 -7.96
N PRO A 843 -30.46 -3.35 -8.13
CA PRO A 843 -31.65 -4.15 -8.29
C PRO A 843 -31.63 -4.99 -9.57
N GLY A 844 -32.21 -6.19 -9.47
CA GLY A 844 -32.65 -6.96 -10.61
C GLY A 844 -33.60 -6.13 -11.46
N THR A 845 -33.26 -5.85 -12.72
CA THR A 845 -34.28 -5.42 -13.67
C THR A 845 -35.28 -6.58 -13.76
N PRO A 846 -36.61 -6.35 -13.61
CA PRO A 846 -37.57 -7.33 -14.07
C PRO A 846 -37.18 -7.63 -15.50
N ALA A 847 -36.93 -8.91 -15.81
CA ALA A 847 -36.67 -9.30 -17.18
C ALA A 847 -37.76 -8.62 -18.03
N PRO A 848 -37.43 -7.83 -19.07
CA PRO A 848 -38.46 -7.47 -20.04
C PRO A 848 -39.11 -8.79 -20.38
N SER A 849 -40.43 -8.88 -20.20
CA SER A 849 -41.16 -10.12 -20.44
C SER A 849 -40.66 -10.63 -21.78
N ARG A 850 -39.88 -11.73 -21.76
CA ARG A 850 -39.40 -12.34 -22.98
C ARG A 850 -40.62 -13.00 -23.60
N THR A 851 -41.47 -12.22 -24.23
CA THR A 851 -42.16 -12.59 -25.46
C THR A 851 -41.11 -12.65 -26.59
N SER A 852 -40.08 -13.46 -26.35
CA SER A 852 -39.08 -13.95 -27.29
C SER A 852 -38.17 -14.90 -26.51
N GLY A 853 -38.77 -16.02 -26.07
CA GLY A 853 -38.01 -17.25 -26.04
C GLY A 853 -37.36 -17.47 -27.42
N PRO A 854 -36.28 -18.26 -27.52
CA PRO A 854 -35.93 -18.83 -28.82
C PRO A 854 -37.22 -19.47 -29.32
N ALA A 855 -37.64 -19.16 -30.55
CA ALA A 855 -38.79 -19.86 -31.12
C ALA A 855 -38.48 -21.35 -30.99
N SER A 856 -39.12 -21.99 -30.01
CA SER A 856 -39.16 -23.43 -29.93
C SER A 856 -39.73 -23.87 -31.27
N PHE A 857 -39.14 -24.93 -31.81
CA PHE A 857 -39.61 -25.62 -33.00
C PHE A 857 -41.03 -26.13 -32.72
N GLN A 858 -42.04 -25.25 -32.82
CA GLN A 858 -43.43 -25.65 -32.79
C GLN A 858 -43.71 -26.29 -34.14
N SER A 859 -44.05 -27.57 -34.10
CA SER A 859 -44.60 -28.32 -35.22
C SER A 859 -45.77 -27.54 -35.82
N PHE A 860 -45.58 -27.05 -37.04
CA PHE A 860 -46.61 -26.34 -37.78
C PHE A 860 -47.55 -27.38 -38.42
N ASP A 861 -48.83 -27.33 -38.04
CA ASP A 861 -49.89 -28.15 -38.64
C ASP A 861 -50.04 -27.78 -40.12
N GLU A 862 -49.93 -28.79 -41.00
CA GLU A 862 -49.90 -28.68 -42.46
C GLU A 862 -51.21 -28.17 -43.09
N SER A 863 -52.24 -27.89 -42.30
CA SER A 863 -53.57 -27.60 -42.78
C SER A 863 -54.03 -26.15 -42.48
N LYS A 864 -53.60 -25.18 -43.31
CA LYS A 864 -54.43 -24.12 -43.93
C LYS A 864 -53.63 -22.92 -44.48
N SER A 865 -53.93 -22.60 -45.74
CA SER A 865 -53.55 -21.43 -46.54
C SER A 865 -52.20 -21.47 -47.29
N VAL A 866 -52.29 -21.22 -48.60
CA VAL A 866 -51.16 -21.05 -49.55
C VAL A 866 -50.21 -19.91 -49.14
N LYS A 867 -50.67 -18.95 -48.31
CA LYS A 867 -49.84 -17.86 -47.77
C LYS A 867 -48.84 -18.34 -46.70
N GLY A 868 -49.24 -19.24 -45.78
CA GLY A 868 -48.38 -19.72 -44.71
C GLY A 868 -47.21 -20.60 -45.21
N ARG A 869 -47.46 -21.42 -46.25
CA ARG A 869 -46.42 -22.27 -46.85
C ARG A 869 -45.35 -21.44 -47.58
N ARG A 870 -45.75 -20.40 -48.33
CA ARG A 870 -44.83 -19.44 -48.97
C ARG A 870 -44.00 -18.65 -47.96
N GLU A 871 -44.58 -18.27 -46.82
CA GLU A 871 -43.87 -17.52 -45.78
C GLU A 871 -42.88 -18.39 -44.99
N TYR A 872 -43.23 -19.66 -44.74
CA TYR A 872 -42.31 -20.65 -44.19
C TYR A 872 -41.14 -20.94 -45.13
N GLU A 873 -41.41 -21.22 -46.41
CA GLU A 873 -40.37 -21.42 -47.43
C GLU A 873 -39.45 -20.20 -47.56
N ARG A 874 -40.01 -18.98 -47.47
CA ARG A 874 -39.23 -17.73 -47.45
C ARG A 874 -38.31 -17.65 -46.24
N ARG A 875 -38.81 -17.97 -45.04
CA ARG A 875 -38.01 -17.96 -43.79
C ARG A 875 -36.91 -19.01 -43.78
N VAL A 876 -37.21 -20.23 -44.24
CA VAL A 876 -36.21 -21.30 -44.38
C VAL A 876 -35.15 -20.92 -45.42
N SER A 877 -35.54 -20.31 -46.55
CA SER A 877 -34.59 -19.83 -47.55
C SER A 877 -33.71 -18.67 -47.04
N VAL A 878 -34.24 -17.76 -46.22
CA VAL A 878 -33.46 -16.68 -45.61
C VAL A 878 -32.50 -17.23 -44.57
N ALA A 879 -32.95 -18.11 -43.68
CA ALA A 879 -32.10 -18.75 -42.68
C ALA A 879 -31.01 -19.63 -43.32
N ALA A 880 -31.34 -20.37 -44.39
CA ALA A 880 -30.36 -21.14 -45.15
C ALA A 880 -29.33 -20.24 -45.85
N ARG A 881 -29.74 -19.07 -46.35
CA ARG A 881 -28.81 -18.06 -46.91
C ARG A 881 -27.89 -17.51 -45.82
N GLU A 882 -28.42 -17.14 -44.66
CA GLU A 882 -27.63 -16.61 -43.53
C GLU A 882 -26.65 -17.63 -42.98
N ALA A 883 -27.07 -18.89 -42.78
CA ALA A 883 -26.19 -19.98 -42.35
C ALA A 883 -25.05 -20.24 -43.36
N ARG A 884 -25.34 -20.12 -44.66
CA ARG A 884 -24.33 -20.27 -45.71
C ARG A 884 -23.36 -19.10 -45.75
N LEU A 885 -23.82 -17.87 -45.51
CA LEU A 885 -22.95 -16.69 -45.37
C LEU A 885 -22.03 -16.82 -44.14
N GLN A 886 -22.54 -17.33 -43.01
CA GLN A 886 -21.73 -17.61 -41.82
C GLN A 886 -20.66 -18.67 -42.10
N LEU A 887 -21.02 -19.78 -42.76
CA LEU A 887 -20.06 -20.80 -43.16
C LEU A 887 -18.98 -20.22 -44.08
N ILE A 888 -19.36 -19.42 -45.08
CA ILE A 888 -18.41 -18.75 -46.00
C ILE A 888 -17.46 -17.81 -45.24
N ALA A 889 -17.95 -17.13 -44.21
CA ALA A 889 -17.15 -16.22 -43.39
C ALA A 889 -16.00 -16.92 -42.62
N GLU A 890 -16.10 -18.23 -42.41
CA GLU A 890 -15.12 -19.07 -41.70
C GLU A 890 -14.06 -19.71 -42.61
N PHE A 891 -14.21 -19.65 -43.95
CA PHE A 891 -13.24 -20.27 -44.86
C PHE A 891 -11.86 -19.60 -44.82
N GLN A 892 -10.84 -20.43 -44.89
CA GLN A 892 -9.46 -20.02 -45.15
C GLN A 892 -9.23 -19.99 -46.66
N VAL A 893 -9.27 -18.79 -47.25
CA VAL A 893 -9.27 -18.63 -48.73
C VAL A 893 -7.95 -19.11 -49.35
N ASP A 894 -6.85 -19.05 -48.62
CA ASP A 894 -5.53 -19.52 -49.07
C ASP A 894 -5.46 -21.04 -49.25
N THR A 895 -6.16 -21.81 -48.42
CA THR A 895 -6.16 -23.28 -48.46
C THR A 895 -7.41 -23.89 -49.09
N GLN A 896 -8.54 -23.16 -49.09
CA GLN A 896 -9.85 -23.67 -49.52
C GLN A 896 -10.44 -22.87 -50.70
N ARG A 897 -9.60 -22.23 -51.52
CA ARG A 897 -10.00 -21.29 -52.58
C ARG A 897 -11.11 -21.82 -53.50
N GLU A 898 -10.98 -23.06 -53.98
CA GLU A 898 -11.94 -23.66 -54.92
C GLU A 898 -13.33 -23.83 -54.28
N GLN A 899 -13.39 -24.25 -53.02
CA GLN A 899 -14.65 -24.39 -52.28
C GLN A 899 -15.27 -23.02 -51.97
N PHE A 900 -14.43 -22.05 -51.60
CA PHE A 900 -14.83 -20.67 -51.34
C PHE A 900 -15.47 -20.03 -52.58
N GLU A 901 -14.77 -20.01 -53.72
CA GLU A 901 -15.28 -19.40 -54.96
C GLU A 901 -16.54 -20.11 -55.46
N LYS A 902 -16.61 -21.44 -55.33
CA LYS A 902 -17.83 -22.20 -55.68
C LYS A 902 -19.03 -21.82 -54.82
N GLN A 903 -18.85 -21.57 -53.52
CA GLN A 903 -19.95 -21.12 -52.65
C GLN A 903 -20.38 -19.69 -52.96
N ILE A 904 -19.43 -18.80 -53.27
CA ILE A 904 -19.72 -17.43 -53.71
C ILE A 904 -20.52 -17.46 -55.02
N GLU A 905 -20.08 -18.23 -56.01
CA GLU A 905 -20.79 -18.40 -57.29
C GLU A 905 -22.21 -18.93 -57.08
N LEU A 906 -22.40 -19.93 -56.20
CA LEU A 906 -23.72 -20.47 -55.86
C LEU A 906 -24.67 -19.44 -55.24
N LEU A 907 -24.15 -18.49 -54.46
CA LEU A 907 -24.95 -17.41 -53.88
C LEU A 907 -25.28 -16.34 -54.93
N LEU A 908 -24.33 -16.00 -55.80
CA LEU A 908 -24.52 -15.02 -56.87
C LEU A 908 -25.41 -15.53 -58.01
N ARG A 909 -25.48 -16.85 -58.27
CA ARG A 909 -26.41 -17.44 -59.27
C ARG A 909 -27.89 -17.07 -59.06
N LYS A 910 -28.28 -16.73 -57.83
CA LYS A 910 -29.66 -16.32 -57.51
C LYS A 910 -29.87 -14.81 -57.64
N ASN A 911 -28.82 -14.02 -57.48
CA ASN A 911 -28.80 -12.58 -57.61
C ASN A 911 -27.35 -12.15 -57.85
N GLU A 912 -27.00 -11.88 -59.10
CA GLU A 912 -25.62 -11.63 -59.53
C GLU A 912 -25.04 -10.35 -58.90
N ASN A 913 -25.91 -9.45 -58.45
CA ASN A 913 -25.57 -8.14 -57.89
C ASN A 913 -25.81 -8.07 -56.37
N ASP A 914 -25.76 -9.20 -55.65
CA ASP A 914 -25.93 -9.21 -54.19
C ASP A 914 -24.72 -8.58 -53.47
N LEU A 915 -24.82 -7.28 -53.17
CA LEU A 915 -23.84 -6.49 -52.42
C LEU A 915 -23.36 -7.17 -51.12
N THR A 916 -24.21 -7.95 -50.45
CA THR A 916 -23.80 -8.65 -49.21
C THR A 916 -22.78 -9.74 -49.51
N VAL A 917 -22.97 -10.46 -50.62
CA VAL A 917 -22.12 -11.56 -51.05
C VAL A 917 -20.83 -11.02 -51.66
N LEU A 918 -20.91 -9.96 -52.47
CA LEU A 918 -19.75 -9.28 -53.05
C LEU A 918 -18.85 -8.66 -51.96
N ALA A 919 -19.44 -7.98 -50.97
CA ALA A 919 -18.70 -7.46 -49.83
C ALA A 919 -18.05 -8.57 -48.98
N LEU A 920 -18.76 -9.67 -48.74
CA LEU A 920 -18.21 -10.84 -48.04
C LEU A 920 -17.00 -11.42 -48.81
N ARG A 921 -17.11 -11.54 -50.14
CA ARG A 921 -16.01 -12.01 -51.00
C ARG A 921 -14.78 -11.11 -50.84
N LEU A 922 -14.97 -9.80 -50.97
CA LEU A 922 -13.91 -8.80 -50.77
C LEU A 922 -13.26 -8.90 -49.38
N HIS A 923 -14.07 -8.94 -48.31
CA HIS A 923 -13.57 -9.02 -46.93
C HIS A 923 -12.76 -10.28 -46.67
N ARG A 924 -13.15 -11.40 -47.29
CA ARG A 924 -12.44 -12.67 -47.12
C ARG A 924 -11.14 -12.74 -47.89
N LEU A 925 -11.09 -12.19 -49.10
CA LEU A 925 -9.86 -12.08 -49.89
C LEU A 925 -8.84 -11.16 -49.19
N ASP A 926 -9.31 -10.07 -48.58
CA ASP A 926 -8.49 -9.07 -47.89
C ASP A 926 -8.30 -9.33 -46.38
N HIS A 927 -8.17 -10.59 -46.00
CA HIS A 927 -7.90 -10.98 -44.61
C HIS A 927 -6.44 -10.75 -44.22
N VAL A 928 -6.17 -10.37 -42.97
CA VAL A 928 -4.82 -9.95 -42.52
C VAL A 928 -3.73 -11.01 -42.72
N GLN A 929 -4.09 -12.29 -42.61
CA GLN A 929 -3.14 -13.41 -42.70
C GLN A 929 -2.68 -13.70 -44.15
N TRP A 930 -3.56 -13.53 -45.14
CA TRP A 930 -3.29 -13.97 -46.51
C TRP A 930 -3.51 -12.90 -47.59
N ARG A 931 -3.98 -11.68 -47.26
CA ARG A 931 -4.27 -10.62 -48.25
C ARG A 931 -3.15 -10.37 -49.25
N LYS A 932 -1.89 -10.48 -48.82
CA LYS A 932 -0.71 -10.25 -49.69
C LYS A 932 -0.61 -11.25 -50.84
N GLN A 933 -1.28 -12.40 -50.75
CA GLN A 933 -1.32 -13.44 -51.77
C GLN A 933 -2.43 -13.21 -52.80
N HIS A 934 -3.39 -12.33 -52.51
CA HIS A 934 -4.62 -12.16 -53.28
C HIS A 934 -4.84 -10.70 -53.71
N LEU A 935 -3.80 -9.86 -53.73
CA LEU A 935 -3.95 -8.42 -53.98
C LEU A 935 -4.67 -8.11 -55.30
N PRO A 936 -4.40 -8.79 -56.44
CA PRO A 936 -5.17 -8.57 -57.67
C PRO A 936 -6.64 -8.97 -57.51
N ASP A 937 -6.92 -10.11 -56.87
CA ASP A 937 -8.28 -10.61 -56.61
C ASP A 937 -9.07 -9.65 -55.70
N VAL A 938 -8.39 -8.99 -54.75
CA VAL A 938 -8.99 -7.97 -53.87
C VAL A 938 -9.38 -6.73 -54.66
N VAL A 939 -8.55 -6.29 -55.60
CA VAL A 939 -8.87 -5.14 -56.47
C VAL A 939 -10.07 -5.47 -57.35
N GLU A 940 -10.09 -6.65 -57.97
CA GLU A 940 -11.22 -7.11 -58.79
C GLU A 940 -12.52 -7.22 -57.97
N ALA A 941 -12.45 -7.82 -56.78
CA ALA A 941 -13.60 -7.94 -55.89
C ALA A 941 -14.10 -6.57 -55.39
N ALA A 942 -13.19 -5.61 -55.17
CA ALA A 942 -13.57 -4.24 -54.82
C ALA A 942 -14.25 -3.53 -55.99
N ASP A 943 -13.75 -3.70 -57.22
CA ASP A 943 -14.37 -3.15 -58.42
C ASP A 943 -15.78 -3.68 -58.65
N ALA A 944 -16.00 -4.98 -58.41
CA ALA A 944 -17.34 -5.58 -58.46
C ALA A 944 -18.30 -5.04 -57.39
N VAL A 945 -17.81 -4.67 -56.20
CA VAL A 945 -18.65 -3.99 -55.19
C VAL A 945 -18.94 -2.55 -55.60
N LEU A 946 -17.93 -1.84 -56.12
CA LEU A 946 -18.06 -0.43 -56.54
C LEU A 946 -19.00 -0.26 -57.74
N SER A 947 -19.04 -1.21 -58.68
CA SER A 947 -19.95 -1.15 -59.84
C SER A 947 -21.43 -1.19 -59.45
N GLU A 948 -21.75 -1.76 -58.29
CA GLU A 948 -23.12 -1.86 -57.76
C GLU A 948 -23.50 -0.71 -56.81
N LEU A 949 -22.55 0.18 -56.48
CA LEU A 949 -22.77 1.31 -55.59
C LEU A 949 -22.94 2.60 -56.41
N ASP A 950 -24.16 3.13 -56.44
CA ASP A 950 -24.43 4.46 -56.99
C ASP A 950 -23.94 5.55 -56.01
N GLN A 951 -22.74 6.05 -56.28
CA GLN A 951 -22.06 7.06 -55.48
C GLN A 951 -22.83 8.39 -55.45
N ASP A 952 -23.41 8.80 -56.57
CA ASP A 952 -24.16 10.05 -56.68
C ASP A 952 -25.48 9.96 -55.88
N GLU A 953 -26.19 8.83 -55.95
CA GLU A 953 -27.41 8.59 -55.18
C GLU A 953 -27.12 8.61 -53.65
N ILE A 954 -26.03 7.97 -53.21
CA ILE A 954 -25.63 7.95 -51.80
C ILE A 954 -25.32 9.38 -51.32
N ALA A 955 -24.53 10.14 -52.08
CA ALA A 955 -24.17 11.52 -51.75
C ALA A 955 -25.40 12.43 -51.69
N LEU A 956 -26.27 12.37 -52.71
CA LEU A 956 -27.51 13.16 -52.79
C LEU A 956 -28.45 12.83 -51.62
N THR A 957 -28.59 11.55 -51.26
CA THR A 957 -29.47 11.12 -50.16
C THR A 957 -28.97 11.62 -48.81
N LEU A 958 -27.65 11.65 -48.60
CA LEU A 958 -27.04 12.15 -47.36
C LEU A 958 -27.02 13.68 -47.27
N ALA A 959 -26.91 14.38 -48.41
CA ALA A 959 -26.93 15.84 -48.49
C ALA A 959 -28.33 16.45 -48.27
N ARG A 960 -29.40 15.70 -48.56
CA ARG A 960 -30.78 16.14 -48.28
C ARG A 960 -30.99 16.36 -46.77
N ARG A 961 -31.44 17.56 -46.40
CA ARG A 961 -31.86 17.91 -45.03
C ARG A 961 -33.37 17.67 -44.88
N SER A 962 -33.78 16.95 -43.83
CA SER A 962 -35.22 16.71 -43.58
C SER A 962 -35.90 17.98 -43.06
N LYS A 963 -37.17 18.16 -43.42
CA LYS A 963 -38.09 19.14 -42.79
C LYS A 963 -39.12 18.49 -41.86
N SER A 964 -39.16 17.15 -41.72
CA SER A 964 -40.13 16.43 -40.88
C SER A 964 -39.67 15.04 -40.42
N ASP A 965 -40.31 14.48 -39.39
CA ASP A 965 -40.13 13.11 -38.87
C ASP A 965 -40.81 12.06 -39.76
N ASP A 966 -40.45 11.97 -41.05
CA ASP A 966 -40.92 10.90 -41.95
C ASP A 966 -40.11 9.60 -41.72
N PRO A 967 -40.74 8.49 -41.29
CA PRO A 967 -40.09 7.20 -41.09
C PRO A 967 -39.41 6.64 -42.35
N SER A 968 -39.95 6.95 -43.55
CA SER A 968 -39.40 6.52 -44.84
C SER A 968 -38.09 7.24 -45.16
N PHE A 969 -38.02 8.55 -44.91
CA PHE A 969 -36.79 9.33 -45.02
C PHE A 969 -35.72 8.84 -44.02
N ALA A 970 -36.11 8.56 -42.77
CA ALA A 970 -35.21 8.02 -41.76
C ALA A 970 -34.67 6.61 -42.11
N ALA A 971 -35.48 5.77 -42.75
CA ALA A 971 -35.05 4.45 -43.24
C ALA A 971 -34.12 4.57 -44.46
N GLY A 972 -34.46 5.42 -45.43
CA GLY A 972 -33.63 5.71 -46.60
C GLY A 972 -32.26 6.31 -46.22
N ARG A 973 -32.25 7.28 -45.30
CA ARG A 973 -31.00 7.85 -44.76
C ARG A 973 -30.18 6.81 -44.00
N ARG A 974 -30.79 5.95 -43.18
CA ARG A 974 -30.10 4.84 -42.50
C ARG A 974 -29.44 3.88 -43.50
N ARG A 975 -30.15 3.54 -44.58
CA ARG A 975 -29.59 2.71 -45.67
C ARG A 975 -28.45 3.42 -46.39
N ALA A 976 -28.58 4.71 -46.71
CA ALA A 976 -27.50 5.49 -47.33
C ALA A 976 -26.25 5.60 -46.44
N VAL A 977 -26.41 5.70 -45.11
CA VAL A 977 -25.30 5.66 -44.15
C VAL A 977 -24.59 4.30 -44.17
N GLN A 978 -25.34 3.20 -44.23
CA GLN A 978 -24.78 1.85 -44.34
C GLN A 978 -24.03 1.65 -45.68
N LEU A 979 -24.61 2.11 -46.79
CA LEU A 979 -23.97 2.05 -48.11
C LEU A 979 -22.72 2.93 -48.19
N ARG A 980 -22.73 4.14 -47.59
CA ARG A 980 -21.52 4.97 -47.48
C ARG A 980 -20.42 4.27 -46.69
N ALA A 981 -20.76 3.60 -45.58
CA ALA A 981 -19.76 2.87 -44.80
C ALA A 981 -19.14 1.72 -45.63
N LEU A 982 -19.96 0.99 -46.39
CA LEU A 982 -19.49 -0.06 -47.30
C LEU A 982 -18.63 0.50 -48.44
N LEU A 983 -19.03 1.64 -49.02
CA LEU A 983 -18.27 2.35 -50.06
C LEU A 983 -16.88 2.74 -49.56
N ILE A 984 -16.79 3.38 -48.39
CA ILE A 984 -15.53 3.80 -47.77
C ILE A 984 -14.64 2.58 -47.49
N ASP A 985 -15.16 1.52 -46.87
CA ASP A 985 -14.40 0.29 -46.62
C ASP A 985 -13.89 -0.34 -47.93
N THR A 986 -14.72 -0.38 -48.97
CA THR A 986 -14.35 -0.92 -50.29
C THR A 986 -13.23 -0.11 -50.95
N LEU A 987 -13.37 1.22 -51.01
CA LEU A 987 -12.36 2.13 -51.56
C LEU A 987 -11.04 2.03 -50.78
N TYR A 988 -11.11 2.00 -49.45
CA TYR A 988 -9.94 1.82 -48.58
C TYR A 988 -9.20 0.52 -48.88
N ARG A 989 -9.93 -0.60 -48.98
CA ARG A 989 -9.35 -1.92 -49.28
C ARG A 989 -8.74 -1.97 -50.67
N LYS A 990 -9.39 -1.38 -51.69
CA LYS A 990 -8.87 -1.25 -53.05
C LYS A 990 -7.54 -0.47 -53.07
N ALA A 991 -7.55 0.75 -52.54
CA ALA A 991 -6.36 1.60 -52.50
C ALA A 991 -5.22 0.95 -51.69
N ARG A 992 -5.54 0.27 -50.58
CA ARG A 992 -4.57 -0.50 -49.81
C ARG A 992 -4.01 -1.69 -50.59
N ALA A 993 -4.85 -2.43 -51.31
CA ALA A 993 -4.44 -3.60 -52.07
C ALA A 993 -3.49 -3.22 -53.21
N ILE A 994 -3.84 -2.18 -53.99
CA ILE A 994 -2.97 -1.59 -55.01
C ILE A 994 -1.66 -1.15 -54.38
N GLY A 995 -1.75 -0.34 -53.31
CA GLY A 995 -0.57 0.12 -52.58
C GLY A 995 0.32 -1.03 -52.10
N TYR A 996 -0.23 -2.18 -51.70
CA TYR A 996 0.58 -3.29 -51.17
C TYR A 996 1.36 -4.07 -52.25
N GLN A 997 1.07 -3.88 -53.54
CA GLN A 997 1.75 -4.57 -54.63
C GLN A 997 3.24 -4.20 -54.76
N GLU A 998 3.61 -2.97 -54.41
CA GLU A 998 5.01 -2.49 -54.42
C GLU A 998 5.81 -2.94 -53.17
N LEU A 999 5.23 -3.72 -52.24
CA LEU A 999 5.98 -4.22 -51.10
C LEU A 999 7.12 -5.14 -51.58
N PRO A 1000 8.34 -5.05 -51.01
CA PRO A 1000 9.48 -5.85 -51.48
C PRO A 1000 9.21 -7.36 -51.57
N GLU A 1001 8.50 -7.91 -50.58
CA GLU A 1001 8.12 -9.33 -50.51
C GLU A 1001 7.02 -9.75 -51.51
N VAL A 1002 6.34 -8.76 -52.13
CA VAL A 1002 5.25 -8.97 -53.11
C VAL A 1002 5.76 -8.80 -54.53
N LEU A 1003 6.71 -7.88 -54.76
CA LEU A 1003 7.33 -7.63 -56.05
C LEU A 1003 7.94 -8.89 -56.69
N GLU A 1004 8.46 -9.82 -55.87
CA GLU A 1004 8.97 -11.11 -56.34
C GLU A 1004 7.87 -11.99 -56.98
N ARG A 1005 6.62 -11.84 -56.56
CA ARG A 1005 5.48 -12.66 -57.03
C ARG A 1005 4.65 -11.93 -58.09
N HIS A 1006 4.57 -10.61 -58.00
CA HIS A 1006 3.81 -9.75 -58.91
C HIS A 1006 4.69 -8.56 -59.31
N PRO A 1007 5.61 -8.74 -60.29
CA PRO A 1007 6.48 -7.67 -60.73
C PRO A 1007 5.68 -6.54 -61.38
N ILE A 1008 5.98 -5.30 -60.97
CA ILE A 1008 5.41 -4.10 -61.59
C ILE A 1008 6.24 -3.81 -62.84
N ASN A 1009 5.64 -4.05 -64.01
CA ASN A 1009 6.31 -3.87 -65.30
C ASN A 1009 6.29 -2.40 -65.79
N ASP A 1010 5.29 -1.62 -65.35
CA ASP A 1010 5.14 -0.19 -65.66
C ASP A 1010 4.88 0.58 -64.37
N GLN A 1011 5.90 1.28 -63.89
CA GLN A 1011 5.83 2.04 -62.65
C GLN A 1011 4.94 3.28 -62.77
N SER A 1012 4.89 3.92 -63.95
CA SER A 1012 4.10 5.14 -64.15
C SER A 1012 2.61 4.82 -64.12
N ALA A 1013 2.20 3.75 -64.82
CA ALA A 1013 0.82 3.30 -64.81
C ALA A 1013 0.35 2.83 -63.41
N PHE A 1014 1.23 2.16 -62.66
CA PHE A 1014 0.96 1.78 -61.28
C PHE A 1014 0.78 3.00 -60.35
N ASP A 1015 1.66 4.00 -60.50
CA ASP A 1015 1.60 5.21 -59.68
C ASP A 1015 0.32 6.01 -59.94
N GLU A 1016 -0.11 6.13 -61.20
CA GLU A 1016 -1.40 6.71 -61.57
C GLU A 1016 -2.58 5.91 -61.01
N GLN A 1017 -2.52 4.58 -61.08
CA GLN A 1017 -3.58 3.70 -60.56
C GLN A 1017 -3.74 3.85 -59.04
N PHE A 1018 -2.64 3.92 -58.29
CA PHE A 1018 -2.69 4.14 -56.84
C PHE A 1018 -3.24 5.52 -56.49
N GLU A 1019 -2.76 6.58 -57.16
CA GLU A 1019 -3.21 7.95 -56.89
C GLU A 1019 -4.71 8.09 -57.19
N ALA A 1020 -5.20 7.54 -58.30
CA ALA A 1020 -6.63 7.55 -58.63
C ALA A 1020 -7.47 6.82 -57.57
N ALA A 1021 -7.03 5.64 -57.10
CA ALA A 1021 -7.73 4.90 -56.05
C ALA A 1021 -7.71 5.64 -54.69
N TYR A 1022 -6.60 6.31 -54.37
CA TYR A 1022 -6.47 7.09 -53.14
C TYR A 1022 -7.31 8.38 -53.17
N GLN A 1023 -7.39 9.08 -54.30
CA GLN A 1023 -8.25 10.26 -54.47
C GLN A 1023 -9.73 9.90 -54.34
N ALA A 1024 -10.17 8.84 -55.02
CA ALA A 1024 -11.54 8.33 -54.89
C ALA A 1024 -11.91 8.01 -53.44
N PHE A 1025 -10.96 7.48 -52.66
CA PHE A 1025 -11.14 7.26 -51.22
C PHE A 1025 -11.27 8.58 -50.42
N CYS A 1026 -10.41 9.56 -50.71
CA CYS A 1026 -10.39 10.87 -50.02
C CYS A 1026 -11.66 11.71 -50.25
N GLU A 1027 -12.39 11.49 -51.34
CA GLU A 1027 -13.66 12.19 -51.60
C GLU A 1027 -14.74 11.86 -50.55
N TRP A 1028 -14.63 10.71 -49.89
CA TRP A 1028 -15.65 10.20 -48.98
C TRP A 1028 -15.28 10.29 -47.49
N VAL A 1029 -13.99 10.33 -47.16
CA VAL A 1029 -13.50 10.34 -45.77
C VAL A 1029 -12.15 11.04 -45.64
N ASP A 1030 -11.87 11.61 -44.46
CA ASP A 1030 -10.54 12.13 -44.13
C ASP A 1030 -9.57 10.94 -43.94
N PRO A 1031 -8.54 10.79 -44.79
CA PRO A 1031 -7.61 9.66 -44.73
C PRO A 1031 -6.73 9.69 -43.46
N THR A 1032 -6.72 10.79 -42.70
CA THR A 1032 -5.98 10.92 -41.44
C THR A 1032 -6.71 10.34 -40.23
N GLU A 1033 -7.97 9.90 -40.38
CA GLU A 1033 -8.74 9.27 -39.30
C GLU A 1033 -8.15 7.93 -38.83
N LYS A 1034 -8.49 7.54 -37.59
CA LYS A 1034 -7.91 6.38 -36.86
C LYS A 1034 -8.01 5.05 -37.61
N ASP A 1035 -9.05 4.84 -38.41
CA ASP A 1035 -9.27 3.56 -39.09
C ASP A 1035 -8.50 3.46 -40.42
N TYR A 1036 -8.06 4.60 -40.98
CA TYR A 1036 -7.54 4.70 -42.34
C TYR A 1036 -6.12 5.23 -42.44
N PHE A 1037 -5.59 5.85 -41.39
CA PHE A 1037 -4.30 6.54 -41.40
C PHE A 1037 -3.14 5.71 -41.94
N LEU A 1038 -3.14 4.38 -41.82
CA LEU A 1038 -2.08 3.53 -42.38
C LEU A 1038 -1.95 3.64 -43.92
N LEU A 1039 -3.05 3.92 -44.63
CA LEU A 1039 -3.04 4.19 -46.07
C LEU A 1039 -2.48 5.60 -46.34
N TYR A 1040 -2.88 6.59 -45.55
CA TYR A 1040 -2.29 7.95 -45.58
C TYR A 1040 -0.77 7.92 -45.38
N LEU A 1041 -0.27 7.17 -44.40
CA LEU A 1041 1.18 7.02 -44.16
C LEU A 1041 1.91 6.49 -45.39
N ARG A 1042 1.27 5.58 -46.15
CA ARG A 1042 1.85 5.01 -47.35
C ARG A 1042 1.88 6.02 -48.49
N HIS A 1043 0.79 6.75 -48.69
CA HIS A 1043 0.69 7.83 -49.67
C HIS A 1043 1.77 8.90 -49.42
N GLU A 1044 1.88 9.41 -48.19
CA GLU A 1044 2.92 10.39 -47.84
C GLU A 1044 4.33 9.83 -47.98
N GLY A 1045 4.52 8.54 -47.65
CA GLY A 1045 5.79 7.84 -47.84
C GLY A 1045 6.23 7.80 -49.30
N ARG A 1046 5.31 7.58 -50.24
CA ARG A 1046 5.56 7.63 -51.69
C ARG A 1046 5.95 9.02 -52.19
N ARG A 1047 5.49 10.08 -51.51
CA ARG A 1047 5.82 11.49 -51.82
C ARG A 1047 7.06 12.02 -51.09
N GLY A 1048 7.71 11.20 -50.26
CA GLY A 1048 8.86 11.63 -49.45
C GLY A 1048 8.48 12.52 -48.24
N ASN A 1049 7.21 12.63 -47.89
CA ASN A 1049 6.69 13.49 -46.83
C ASN A 1049 6.69 12.80 -45.45
N ALA A 1050 7.84 12.28 -45.02
CA ALA A 1050 7.95 11.49 -43.78
C ALA A 1050 7.47 12.26 -42.52
N GLY A 1051 7.62 13.59 -42.48
CA GLY A 1051 7.14 14.41 -41.36
C GLY A 1051 5.62 14.47 -41.22
N ALA A 1052 4.89 14.56 -42.34
CA ALA A 1052 3.43 14.54 -42.34
C ALA A 1052 2.90 13.15 -41.93
N ALA A 1053 3.51 12.10 -42.46
CA ALA A 1053 3.24 10.72 -42.04
C ALA A 1053 3.47 10.54 -40.53
N LEU A 1054 4.61 11.01 -40.00
CA LEU A 1054 4.93 10.88 -38.59
C LEU A 1054 3.94 11.62 -37.69
N LYS A 1055 3.50 12.83 -38.08
CA LYS A 1055 2.50 13.61 -37.33
C LYS A 1055 1.19 12.85 -37.16
N VAL A 1056 0.70 12.21 -38.23
CA VAL A 1056 -0.54 11.43 -38.19
C VAL A 1056 -0.33 10.10 -37.47
N LEU A 1057 0.82 9.44 -37.68
CA LEU A 1057 1.16 8.23 -36.95
C LEU A 1057 1.16 8.49 -35.45
N ASN A 1058 1.83 9.54 -34.95
CA ASN A 1058 1.87 9.84 -33.51
C ASN A 1058 0.49 10.17 -32.92
N ARG A 1059 -0.45 10.68 -33.73
CA ARG A 1059 -1.84 10.94 -33.29
C ARG A 1059 -2.62 9.66 -33.02
N HIS A 1060 -2.35 8.58 -33.75
CA HIS A 1060 -3.16 7.35 -33.73
C HIS A 1060 -2.40 6.09 -33.31
N ALA A 1061 -1.07 6.15 -33.25
CA ALA A 1061 -0.20 5.04 -32.93
C ALA A 1061 -0.48 4.55 -31.51
N SER A 1062 -0.92 3.30 -31.43
CA SER A 1062 -0.81 2.56 -30.19
C SER A 1062 0.60 2.02 -30.01
N ASP A 1063 1.18 2.41 -28.89
CA ASP A 1063 2.43 1.90 -28.34
C ASP A 1063 2.37 0.40 -27.97
N ARG A 1064 1.16 -0.19 -28.01
CA ARG A 1064 0.87 -1.63 -27.86
C ARG A 1064 0.80 -2.39 -29.19
N ASN A 1065 1.07 -1.73 -30.31
CA ASN A 1065 1.09 -2.38 -31.62
C ASN A 1065 2.51 -2.37 -32.17
N TYR A 1066 3.09 -3.57 -32.29
CA TYR A 1066 4.45 -3.76 -32.81
C TYR A 1066 4.69 -3.01 -34.13
N TRP A 1067 3.72 -3.06 -35.04
CA TRP A 1067 3.83 -2.45 -36.37
C TRP A 1067 3.76 -0.93 -36.34
N HIS A 1068 3.08 -0.33 -35.37
CA HIS A 1068 3.10 1.13 -35.19
C HIS A 1068 4.46 1.60 -34.72
N LEU A 1069 5.06 0.90 -33.75
CA LEU A 1069 6.42 1.18 -33.27
C LEU A 1069 7.45 1.03 -34.41
N GLU A 1070 7.34 -0.04 -35.20
CA GLU A 1070 8.25 -0.27 -36.33
C GLU A 1070 8.08 0.77 -37.44
N LYS A 1071 6.84 1.20 -37.74
CA LYS A 1071 6.60 2.30 -38.70
C LYS A 1071 7.16 3.61 -38.18
N ARG A 1072 7.00 3.91 -36.89
CA ARG A 1072 7.55 5.12 -36.26
C ARG A 1072 9.08 5.13 -36.33
N ARG A 1073 9.72 4.00 -36.02
CA ARG A 1073 11.16 3.80 -36.17
C ARG A 1073 11.63 4.06 -37.62
N LYS A 1074 10.95 3.49 -38.61
CA LYS A 1074 11.28 3.70 -40.03
C LYS A 1074 11.12 5.15 -40.48
N LEU A 1075 10.12 5.87 -39.96
CA LEU A 1075 9.94 7.29 -40.25
C LEU A 1075 11.05 8.14 -39.61
N TYR A 1076 11.48 7.82 -38.38
CA TYR A 1076 12.66 8.46 -37.77
C TYR A 1076 13.92 8.25 -38.61
N HIS A 1077 14.13 7.03 -39.11
CA HIS A 1077 15.23 6.73 -40.02
C HIS A 1077 15.21 7.59 -41.28
N GLN A 1078 14.04 7.69 -41.93
CA GLN A 1078 13.87 8.53 -43.13
C GLN A 1078 14.11 10.02 -42.88
N LEU A 1079 13.83 10.49 -41.66
CA LEU A 1079 14.06 11.88 -41.25
C LEU A 1079 15.50 12.13 -40.76
N GLY A 1080 16.34 11.09 -40.65
CA GLY A 1080 17.69 11.18 -40.09
C GLY A 1080 17.73 11.37 -38.57
N TRP A 1081 16.63 11.07 -37.86
CA TRP A 1081 16.52 11.24 -36.40
C TRP A 1081 17.05 10.00 -35.67
N THR A 1082 18.36 9.80 -35.71
CA THR A 1082 19.04 8.57 -35.24
C THR A 1082 18.79 8.27 -33.76
N ASP A 1083 18.75 9.28 -32.89
CA ASP A 1083 18.48 9.09 -31.45
C ASP A 1083 17.06 8.56 -31.20
N LEU A 1084 16.07 9.11 -31.89
CA LEU A 1084 14.68 8.69 -31.78
C LEU A 1084 14.44 7.33 -32.43
N GLU A 1085 15.15 7.03 -33.52
CA GLU A 1085 15.17 5.70 -34.13
C GLU A 1085 15.68 4.66 -33.12
N SER A 1086 16.82 4.93 -32.50
CA SER A 1086 17.42 4.07 -31.48
C SER A 1086 16.47 3.89 -30.29
N ASN A 1087 15.91 4.98 -29.76
CA ASN A 1087 14.96 4.92 -28.65
C ASN A 1087 13.70 4.09 -29.01
N ALA A 1088 13.14 4.29 -30.20
CA ALA A 1088 12.00 3.50 -30.68
C ALA A 1088 12.33 2.01 -30.81
N TRP A 1089 13.55 1.68 -31.24
CA TRP A 1089 14.04 0.30 -31.28
C TRP A 1089 14.12 -0.32 -29.89
N HIS A 1090 14.70 0.37 -28.91
CA HIS A 1090 14.80 -0.10 -27.52
C HIS A 1090 13.42 -0.38 -26.93
N TRP A 1091 12.49 0.58 -27.00
CA TRP A 1091 11.14 0.40 -26.47
C TRP A 1091 10.34 -0.69 -27.17
N ARG A 1092 10.55 -0.89 -28.47
CA ARG A 1092 9.96 -2.01 -29.20
C ARG A 1092 10.47 -3.34 -28.65
N THR A 1093 11.78 -3.48 -28.43
CA THR A 1093 12.39 -4.70 -27.87
C THR A 1093 11.91 -4.97 -26.45
N VAL A 1094 11.82 -3.95 -25.60
CA VAL A 1094 11.30 -4.07 -24.23
C VAL A 1094 9.84 -4.52 -24.21
N ARG A 1095 9.00 -3.99 -25.10
CA ARG A 1095 7.56 -4.28 -25.13
C ARG A 1095 7.21 -5.58 -25.85
N PHE A 1096 8.04 -6.00 -26.79
CA PHE A 1096 7.86 -7.22 -27.57
C PHE A 1096 9.14 -8.06 -27.52
N PRO A 1097 9.45 -8.66 -26.35
CA PRO A 1097 10.70 -9.40 -26.15
C PRO A 1097 10.79 -10.67 -27.02
N GLY A 1098 9.64 -11.25 -27.40
CA GLY A 1098 9.56 -12.34 -28.38
C GLY A 1098 9.79 -11.92 -29.84
N GLY A 1099 10.01 -10.62 -30.08
CA GLY A 1099 10.19 -10.06 -31.41
C GLY A 1099 8.87 -9.75 -32.13
N LYS A 1100 8.85 -9.99 -33.44
CA LYS A 1100 7.69 -9.76 -34.30
C LYS A 1100 6.58 -10.78 -33.96
N PRO A 1101 5.35 -10.34 -33.65
CA PRO A 1101 4.21 -11.23 -33.41
C PRO A 1101 3.84 -12.11 -34.61
#